data_AF-A0A3D8TXK0-F1
#
_entry.id   AF-A0A3D8TXK0-F1
#
_cell.length_a   1.000
_cell.length_b   1.000
_cell.length_c   1.000
_cell.angle_alpha   90.00
_cell.angle_beta   90.00
_cell.angle_gamma   90.00
#
_symmetry.space_group_name_H-M   'P 1'
#
loop_
_entity.id
_entity.type
_entity.pdbx_description
1 polymer ?
#
loop_
_entity_poly.entity_id
_entity_poly.type
_entity_poly.pdbx_seq_one_letter_code
_entity_poly.pdbx_strand_id
1 'polypeptide(L)'
;TLDTLERQNYVHRTGDVYEYLTNDEQAIENEIKNVDVEDRQIRSRIGKIISGDILGSPQVNYGQGRQKIPFRYGLSIDGIAQSTQRPITLNIITPMDSAERDAKILQSAGIRDELRVILDDNPLLLRDIYTLERTEKYLKLHANEQGARKRIIDNKRDDLARMQVGLKATLSKALSAATLAYNGATLETTAREDAASVVTEGLQTLIGRLYTNLGMVDGLAYSEKDLPVVLADADANADSATLAETDSVRNGLDLPAQEVCDYVTGEIRKDLTPTVRSIVQHFEGVPYGWPLADTLACLCHLYGAERIHLVLDGSRVPRTDVVKYLTNQKKTESMGVAIPKSYDSGKLKELRGFAGDYLGLTAGKLPADAEEMAQSIKNGLNAEITRIEALRNANGRFAFVAQLDEPVRRLRAVASMPDDWILESFPTESEEINTDRLLDDKEEIIDPILKVLNGVQRGTLVSGLDWITTNDSNFTLASAKIQKERDEVRAIADDPMLFRGNKVNLFNTRLTVLKEHLEAWIGEEREHALEVVQTVRGNIIGIDSYRNAREDAQHNALHTLEGAASKINDAKYIADIRQTADTVKGNLYLALVNRLDAARQQAEVQPDAVAVHDGPVVSTESVESGDTEPKHVDVSVEPTAQPVNRNIRVTPPRPKPMLVTENDVDEFLDEYRHELIAAIRAGKRILL
;
A
#
# COMPACT_ATOMS: atom_id res chain seq x y z
N THR A 1 -75.36 5.60 -65.10
CA THR A 1 -74.38 6.71 -65.14
C THR A 1 -73.05 6.15 -65.65
N LEU A 2 -72.06 6.99 -66.00
CA LEU A 2 -70.74 6.49 -66.43
C LEU A 2 -70.08 5.57 -65.38
N ASP A 3 -70.28 5.85 -64.10
CA ASP A 3 -69.89 4.94 -63.00
C ASP A 3 -70.53 3.54 -63.10
N THR A 4 -71.75 3.43 -63.64
CA THR A 4 -72.42 2.14 -63.84
C THR A 4 -71.75 1.34 -64.96
N LEU A 5 -71.34 2.01 -66.03
CA LEU A 5 -70.65 1.38 -67.17
C LEU A 5 -69.21 0.97 -66.79
N GLU A 6 -68.52 1.77 -65.98
CA GLU A 6 -67.20 1.44 -65.41
C GLU A 6 -67.29 0.26 -64.45
N ARG A 7 -68.32 0.22 -63.59
CA ARG A 7 -68.59 -0.94 -62.71
C ARG A 7 -68.84 -2.22 -63.49
N GLN A 8 -69.53 -2.13 -64.63
CA GLN A 8 -69.84 -3.26 -65.51
C GLN A 8 -68.74 -3.59 -66.54
N ASN A 9 -67.56 -2.96 -66.47
CA ASN A 9 -66.43 -3.17 -67.41
C ASN A 9 -66.73 -2.83 -68.87
N TYR A 10 -67.75 -2.03 -69.18
CA TYR A 10 -68.00 -1.62 -70.56
C TYR A 10 -67.09 -0.48 -71.02
N VAL A 11 -66.57 0.31 -70.07
CA VAL A 11 -65.71 1.46 -70.33
C VAL A 11 -64.53 1.48 -69.36
N HIS A 12 -63.36 1.91 -69.83
CA HIS A 12 -62.19 2.19 -69.02
C HIS A 12 -62.00 3.69 -68.86
N ARG A 13 -61.66 4.13 -67.65
CA ARG A 13 -61.44 5.53 -67.31
C ARG A 13 -59.95 5.84 -67.34
N THR A 14 -59.54 6.72 -68.27
CA THR A 14 -58.19 7.28 -68.31
C THR A 14 -58.26 8.76 -67.98
N GLY A 15 -58.03 9.12 -66.71
CA GLY A 15 -58.22 10.49 -66.23
C GLY A 15 -59.70 10.89 -66.26
N ASP A 16 -60.08 11.78 -67.18
CA ASP A 16 -61.47 12.27 -67.34
C ASP A 16 -62.15 11.75 -68.63
N VAL A 17 -61.50 10.88 -69.40
CA VAL A 17 -62.01 10.31 -70.66
C VAL A 17 -62.37 8.83 -70.48
N TYR A 18 -63.49 8.41 -71.11
CA TYR A 18 -63.98 7.04 -71.07
C TYR A 18 -63.92 6.39 -72.46
N GLU A 19 -63.26 5.23 -72.55
CA GLU A 19 -63.12 4.47 -73.79
C GLU A 19 -63.83 3.11 -73.67
N TYR A 20 -64.50 2.66 -74.74
CA TYR A 20 -65.18 1.36 -74.76
C TYR A 20 -64.17 0.22 -74.88
N LEU A 21 -64.34 -0.80 -74.04
CA LEU A 21 -63.45 -1.96 -74.00
C LEU A 21 -63.90 -3.04 -74.99
N THR A 22 -62.94 -3.64 -75.70
CA THR A 22 -63.14 -4.83 -76.53
C THR A 22 -63.46 -6.07 -75.67
N ASN A 23 -64.07 -7.11 -76.24
CA ASN A 23 -64.44 -8.32 -75.49
C ASN A 23 -63.26 -8.96 -74.73
N ASP A 24 -62.06 -8.96 -75.33
CA ASP A 24 -60.85 -9.50 -74.70
C ASP A 24 -60.37 -8.60 -73.54
N GLU A 25 -60.49 -7.28 -73.67
CA GLU A 25 -60.17 -6.33 -72.59
C GLU A 25 -61.20 -6.41 -71.45
N GLN A 26 -62.48 -6.58 -71.75
CA GLN A 26 -63.53 -6.82 -70.75
C GLN A 26 -63.29 -8.11 -69.97
N ALA A 27 -62.85 -9.17 -70.64
CA ALA A 27 -62.48 -10.42 -69.99
C ALA A 27 -61.30 -10.21 -69.03
N ILE A 28 -60.24 -9.52 -69.47
CA ILE A 28 -59.06 -9.23 -68.63
C ILE A 28 -59.43 -8.33 -67.44
N GLU A 29 -60.26 -7.30 -67.62
CA GLU A 29 -60.72 -6.45 -66.51
C GLU A 29 -61.58 -7.21 -65.50
N ASN A 30 -62.41 -8.16 -65.94
CA ASN A 30 -63.11 -9.07 -65.04
C ASN A 30 -62.16 -10.00 -64.29
N GLU A 31 -61.14 -10.54 -64.97
CA GLU A 31 -60.10 -11.38 -64.36
C GLU A 31 -59.33 -10.58 -63.28
N ILE A 32 -58.91 -9.34 -63.57
CA ILE A 32 -58.25 -8.44 -62.62
C ILE A 32 -59.14 -8.13 -61.41
N LYS A 33 -60.43 -7.80 -61.62
CA LYS A 33 -61.37 -7.51 -60.52
C LYS A 33 -61.55 -8.68 -59.56
N ASN A 34 -61.45 -9.92 -60.05
CA ASN A 34 -61.57 -11.14 -59.26
C ASN A 34 -60.27 -11.59 -58.60
N VAL A 35 -59.16 -10.87 -58.80
CA VAL A 35 -57.92 -11.14 -58.07
C VAL A 35 -58.10 -10.80 -56.60
N ASP A 36 -57.85 -11.80 -55.75
CA ASP A 36 -57.89 -11.64 -54.31
C ASP A 36 -56.67 -10.87 -53.79
N VAL A 37 -56.90 -9.91 -52.90
CA VAL A 37 -55.86 -9.06 -52.30
C VAL A 37 -56.17 -8.89 -50.83
N GLU A 38 -55.19 -9.22 -49.99
CA GLU A 38 -55.32 -9.12 -48.54
C GLU A 38 -55.03 -7.69 -48.06
N ASP A 39 -55.76 -7.24 -47.05
CA ASP A 39 -55.55 -5.94 -46.38
C ASP A 39 -54.10 -5.70 -45.92
N ARG A 40 -53.39 -6.77 -45.53
CA ARG A 40 -51.98 -6.68 -45.13
C ARG A 40 -51.09 -6.24 -46.29
N GLN A 41 -51.40 -6.67 -47.52
CA GLN A 41 -50.66 -6.27 -48.72
C GLN A 41 -50.90 -4.79 -49.03
N ILE A 42 -52.14 -4.32 -48.86
CA ILE A 42 -52.52 -2.91 -48.99
C ILE A 42 -51.73 -2.04 -48.02
N ARG A 43 -51.75 -2.39 -46.72
CA ARG A 43 -50.97 -1.66 -45.70
C ARG A 43 -49.48 -1.65 -45.98
N SER A 44 -48.93 -2.78 -46.45
CA SER A 44 -47.51 -2.85 -46.84
C SER A 44 -47.19 -1.98 -48.05
N ARG A 45 -48.08 -1.89 -49.05
CA ARG A 45 -47.90 -0.99 -50.18
C ARG A 45 -47.93 0.47 -49.76
N ILE A 46 -48.91 0.86 -48.94
CA ILE A 46 -49.01 2.22 -48.39
C ILE A 46 -47.71 2.55 -47.65
N GLY A 47 -47.27 1.67 -46.74
CA GLY A 47 -46.04 1.83 -45.99
C GLY A 47 -44.82 2.07 -46.89
N LYS A 48 -44.66 1.27 -47.96
CA LYS A 48 -43.55 1.42 -48.92
C LYS A 48 -43.55 2.76 -49.66
N ILE A 49 -44.72 3.22 -50.12
CA ILE A 49 -44.84 4.51 -50.81
C ILE A 49 -44.55 5.64 -49.82
N ILE A 50 -45.11 5.60 -48.62
CA ILE A 50 -44.90 6.65 -47.62
C ILE A 50 -43.42 6.72 -47.22
N SER A 51 -42.80 5.58 -46.88
CA SER A 51 -41.39 5.57 -46.46
C SER A 51 -40.44 5.88 -47.62
N GLY A 52 -40.60 5.24 -48.78
CA GLY A 52 -39.61 5.36 -49.86
C GLY A 52 -39.75 6.63 -50.68
N ASP A 53 -40.99 6.99 -51.02
CA ASP A 53 -41.29 7.95 -52.07
C ASP A 53 -41.70 9.34 -51.56
N ILE A 54 -42.20 9.43 -50.33
CA ILE A 54 -42.76 10.66 -49.74
C ILE A 54 -41.88 11.18 -48.61
N LEU A 55 -41.67 10.40 -47.55
CA LEU A 55 -40.92 10.82 -46.36
C LEU A 55 -39.40 10.57 -46.48
N GLY A 56 -38.99 9.62 -47.31
CA GLY A 56 -37.58 9.25 -47.50
C GLY A 56 -37.00 8.51 -46.30
N SER A 57 -35.88 9.00 -45.74
CA SER A 57 -35.23 8.33 -44.62
C SER A 57 -36.11 8.35 -43.35
N PRO A 58 -36.22 7.25 -42.58
CA PRO A 58 -36.98 7.19 -41.33
C PRO A 58 -36.25 7.89 -40.17
N GLN A 59 -35.86 9.14 -40.41
CA GLN A 59 -35.11 10.00 -39.52
C GLN A 59 -35.62 11.43 -39.63
N VAL A 60 -35.75 12.09 -38.49
CA VAL A 60 -36.10 13.50 -38.37
C VAL A 60 -35.00 14.21 -37.59
N ASN A 61 -34.65 15.41 -38.02
CA ASN A 61 -33.69 16.24 -37.27
C ASN A 61 -34.46 17.16 -36.33
N TYR A 62 -34.12 17.13 -35.04
CA TYR A 62 -34.62 18.05 -34.03
C TYR A 62 -33.64 19.21 -33.84
N GLY A 63 -34.13 20.42 -33.57
CA GLY A 63 -33.30 21.62 -33.37
C GLY A 63 -32.96 22.38 -34.67
N GLN A 64 -32.12 23.41 -34.53
CA GLN A 64 -31.75 24.34 -35.61
C GLN A 64 -30.22 24.50 -35.72
N GLY A 65 -29.74 24.96 -36.89
CA GLY A 65 -28.32 25.28 -37.08
C GLY A 65 -27.37 24.08 -36.92
N ARG A 66 -26.34 24.22 -36.08
CA ARG A 66 -25.33 23.16 -35.79
C ARG A 66 -25.80 22.12 -34.76
N GLN A 67 -26.96 22.33 -34.12
CA GLN A 67 -27.52 21.47 -33.08
C GLN A 67 -28.61 20.54 -33.64
N LYS A 68 -28.49 20.14 -34.91
CA LYS A 68 -29.44 19.22 -35.52
C LYS A 68 -29.17 17.81 -34.99
N ILE A 69 -30.03 17.36 -34.08
CA ILE A 69 -29.93 16.02 -33.49
C ILE A 69 -30.80 15.06 -34.31
N PRO A 70 -30.21 14.00 -34.91
CA PRO A 70 -30.96 13.04 -35.70
C PRO A 70 -31.70 12.02 -34.81
N PHE A 71 -33.03 12.00 -34.89
CA PHE A 71 -33.87 10.99 -34.25
C PHE A 71 -34.45 10.03 -35.29
N ARG A 72 -34.36 8.73 -35.03
CA ARG A 72 -34.97 7.69 -35.88
C ARG A 72 -36.35 7.33 -35.37
N TYR A 73 -37.29 7.13 -36.28
CA TYR A 73 -38.66 6.72 -35.95
C TYR A 73 -39.03 5.40 -36.64
N GLY A 74 -39.93 4.66 -36.01
CA GLY A 74 -40.61 3.49 -36.58
C GLY A 74 -41.84 3.94 -37.38
N LEU A 75 -42.23 3.17 -38.38
CA LEU A 75 -43.43 3.41 -39.18
C LEU A 75 -44.42 2.27 -38.92
N SER A 76 -45.66 2.63 -38.64
CA SER A 76 -46.79 1.72 -38.57
C SER A 76 -47.96 2.25 -39.40
N ILE A 77 -48.78 1.33 -39.90
CA ILE A 77 -50.00 1.64 -40.66
C ILE A 77 -51.15 0.93 -39.95
N ASP A 78 -52.15 1.68 -39.51
CA ASP A 78 -53.26 1.20 -38.68
C ASP A 78 -52.78 0.37 -37.46
N GLY A 79 -51.68 0.81 -36.82
CA GLY A 79 -51.05 0.09 -35.69
C GLY A 79 -50.23 -1.15 -36.07
N ILE A 80 -50.14 -1.51 -37.35
CA ILE A 80 -49.30 -2.63 -37.82
C ILE A 80 -47.93 -2.10 -38.25
N ALA A 81 -46.88 -2.53 -37.55
CA ALA A 81 -45.50 -2.14 -37.82
C ALA A 81 -45.07 -2.47 -39.27
N GLN A 82 -44.51 -1.48 -39.96
CA GLN A 82 -43.95 -1.59 -41.31
C GLN A 82 -42.42 -1.44 -41.34
N SER A 83 -41.83 -0.89 -40.28
CA SER A 83 -40.36 -0.79 -40.14
C SER A 83 -39.90 -1.29 -38.77
N THR A 84 -38.59 -1.27 -38.53
CA THR A 84 -38.01 -1.60 -37.23
C THR A 84 -38.61 -0.71 -36.14
N GLN A 85 -39.04 -1.31 -35.04
CA GLN A 85 -39.53 -0.55 -33.89
C GLN A 85 -38.42 0.37 -33.35
N ARG A 86 -38.83 1.58 -32.97
CA ARG A 86 -37.97 2.63 -32.41
C ARG A 86 -38.71 3.28 -31.23
N PRO A 87 -38.00 4.02 -30.36
CA PRO A 87 -38.62 4.76 -29.27
C PRO A 87 -39.63 5.83 -29.71
N ILE A 88 -39.63 6.20 -30.99
CA ILE A 88 -40.61 7.11 -31.59
C ILE A 88 -41.33 6.31 -32.69
N THR A 89 -42.65 6.35 -32.72
CA THR A 89 -43.47 5.70 -33.75
C THR A 89 -44.31 6.73 -34.51
N LEU A 90 -44.21 6.69 -35.83
CA LEU A 90 -45.14 7.35 -36.74
C LEU A 90 -46.21 6.33 -37.15
N ASN A 91 -47.46 6.57 -36.77
CA ASN A 91 -48.59 5.70 -37.08
C ASN A 91 -49.52 6.39 -38.07
N ILE A 92 -49.61 5.86 -39.30
CA ILE A 92 -50.51 6.37 -40.31
C ILE A 92 -51.84 5.62 -40.19
N ILE A 93 -52.90 6.35 -39.85
CA ILE A 93 -54.25 5.81 -39.76
C ILE A 93 -54.94 6.02 -41.10
N THR A 94 -55.21 4.93 -41.80
CA THR A 94 -55.79 4.93 -43.14
C THR A 94 -57.31 4.89 -43.08
N PRO A 95 -58.02 5.14 -44.20
CA PRO A 95 -59.47 4.96 -44.27
C PRO A 95 -59.95 3.51 -44.11
N MET A 96 -59.04 2.54 -43.96
CA MET A 96 -59.39 1.14 -43.64
C MET A 96 -59.89 0.99 -42.21
N ASP A 97 -59.50 1.90 -41.32
CA ASP A 97 -60.07 1.99 -39.97
C ASP A 97 -61.42 2.72 -40.05
N SER A 98 -62.50 2.02 -39.69
CA SER A 98 -63.87 2.54 -39.73
C SER A 98 -64.23 3.46 -38.55
N ALA A 99 -63.33 3.67 -37.60
CA ALA A 99 -63.57 4.56 -36.48
C ALA A 99 -63.74 6.03 -36.93
N GLU A 100 -64.59 6.78 -36.23
CA GLU A 100 -64.73 8.21 -36.44
C GLU A 100 -63.44 8.96 -36.11
N ARG A 101 -63.24 10.13 -36.72
CA ARG A 101 -62.02 10.93 -36.56
C ARG A 101 -61.72 11.26 -35.09
N ASP A 102 -62.72 11.68 -34.33
CA ASP A 102 -62.54 12.03 -32.91
C ASP A 102 -62.14 10.82 -32.07
N ALA A 103 -62.67 9.62 -32.40
CA ALA A 103 -62.26 8.38 -31.76
C ALA A 103 -60.80 8.03 -32.11
N LYS A 104 -60.39 8.18 -33.37
CA LYS A 104 -59.00 7.97 -33.82
C LYS A 104 -58.00 8.89 -33.12
N ILE A 105 -58.40 10.15 -32.85
CA ILE A 105 -57.63 11.12 -32.06
C ILE A 105 -57.55 10.66 -30.61
N LEU A 106 -58.69 10.36 -29.97
CA LEU A 106 -58.77 10.00 -28.55
C LEU A 106 -57.99 8.72 -28.23
N GLN A 107 -57.92 7.76 -29.16
CA GLN A 107 -57.11 6.55 -29.02
C GLN A 107 -55.60 6.81 -28.87
N SER A 108 -55.10 8.01 -29.20
CA SER A 108 -53.71 8.39 -28.90
C SER A 108 -53.49 8.82 -27.45
N ALA A 109 -54.54 8.97 -26.64
CA ALA A 109 -54.44 9.43 -25.26
C ALA A 109 -53.59 8.47 -24.40
N GLY A 110 -52.63 9.04 -23.67
CA GLY A 110 -51.69 8.28 -22.83
C GLY A 110 -50.51 7.67 -23.59
N ILE A 111 -50.53 7.65 -24.93
CA ILE A 111 -49.42 7.16 -25.76
C ILE A 111 -48.47 8.33 -26.03
N ARG A 112 -47.31 8.32 -25.36
CA ARG A 112 -46.37 9.46 -25.37
C ARG A 112 -45.34 9.41 -26.48
N ASP A 113 -45.14 8.24 -27.09
CA ASP A 113 -44.10 7.91 -28.07
C ASP A 113 -44.64 7.75 -29.50
N GLU A 114 -45.94 7.97 -29.72
CA GLU A 114 -46.60 7.80 -31.01
C GLU A 114 -47.13 9.14 -31.55
N LEU A 115 -46.79 9.47 -32.80
CA LEU A 115 -47.48 10.48 -33.59
C LEU A 115 -48.46 9.79 -34.54
N ARG A 116 -49.76 10.12 -34.45
CA ARG A 116 -50.77 9.63 -35.38
C ARG A 116 -50.97 10.62 -36.51
N VAL A 117 -50.92 10.12 -37.75
CA VAL A 117 -51.28 10.87 -38.95
C VAL A 117 -52.56 10.27 -39.50
N ILE A 118 -53.68 10.96 -39.28
CA ILE A 118 -55.01 10.47 -39.65
C ILE A 118 -55.34 10.99 -41.04
N LEU A 119 -55.36 10.08 -42.02
CA LEU A 119 -55.75 10.40 -43.39
C LEU A 119 -57.26 10.69 -43.46
N ASP A 120 -57.64 11.61 -44.34
CA ASP A 120 -59.05 11.87 -44.66
C ASP A 120 -59.71 10.64 -45.31
N ASP A 121 -61.03 10.50 -45.10
CA ASP A 121 -61.85 9.46 -45.75
C ASP A 121 -62.05 9.78 -47.23
N ASN A 122 -61.00 9.52 -48.03
CA ASN A 122 -61.07 9.57 -49.47
C ASN A 122 -61.40 8.17 -50.04
N PRO A 123 -62.63 7.91 -50.49
CA PRO A 123 -63.03 6.60 -51.01
C PRO A 123 -62.27 6.21 -52.29
N LEU A 124 -61.72 7.18 -53.03
CA LEU A 124 -60.92 6.93 -54.22
C LEU A 124 -59.54 6.35 -53.86
N LEU A 125 -58.94 6.80 -52.76
CA LEU A 125 -57.60 6.35 -52.36
C LEU A 125 -57.55 4.83 -52.15
N LEU A 126 -58.46 4.29 -51.34
CA LEU A 126 -58.50 2.84 -51.10
C LEU A 126 -58.80 2.08 -52.39
N ARG A 127 -59.83 2.51 -53.13
CA ARG A 127 -60.24 1.88 -54.39
C ARG A 127 -59.07 1.78 -55.37
N ASP A 128 -58.32 2.86 -55.53
CA ASP A 128 -57.21 2.94 -56.47
C ASP A 128 -56.03 2.06 -56.01
N ILE A 129 -55.73 1.97 -54.70
CA ILE A 129 -54.71 1.05 -54.17
C ILE A 129 -55.10 -0.42 -54.39
N TYR A 130 -56.35 -0.79 -54.09
CA TYR A 130 -56.83 -2.15 -54.36
C TYR A 130 -56.76 -2.50 -55.84
N THR A 131 -57.10 -1.55 -56.71
CA THR A 131 -57.04 -1.73 -58.17
C THR A 131 -55.60 -1.90 -58.65
N LEU A 132 -54.67 -1.10 -58.12
CA LEU A 132 -53.25 -1.20 -58.39
C LEU A 132 -52.67 -2.55 -57.95
N GLU A 133 -52.96 -3.01 -56.73
CA GLU A 133 -52.49 -4.31 -56.24
C GLU A 133 -53.05 -5.48 -57.06
N ARG A 134 -54.35 -5.46 -57.37
CA ARG A 134 -54.98 -6.48 -58.22
C ARG A 134 -54.32 -6.54 -59.58
N THR A 135 -54.13 -5.38 -60.20
CA THR A 135 -53.52 -5.26 -61.52
C THR A 135 -52.07 -5.76 -61.49
N GLU A 136 -51.27 -5.34 -60.51
CA GLU A 136 -49.87 -5.79 -60.41
C GLU A 136 -49.77 -7.30 -60.17
N LYS A 137 -50.61 -7.85 -59.28
CA LYS A 137 -50.65 -9.30 -59.01
C LYS A 137 -51.07 -10.09 -60.24
N TYR A 138 -52.08 -9.61 -60.97
CA TYR A 138 -52.51 -10.20 -62.25
C TYR A 138 -51.35 -10.18 -63.28
N LEU A 139 -50.72 -9.02 -63.49
CA LEU A 139 -49.63 -8.87 -64.45
C LEU A 139 -48.41 -9.74 -64.14
N LYS A 140 -48.14 -10.03 -62.86
CA LYS A 140 -47.10 -10.98 -62.43
C LYS A 140 -47.45 -12.43 -62.79
N LEU A 141 -48.70 -12.84 -62.57
CA LEU A 141 -49.17 -14.20 -62.89
C LEU A 141 -49.20 -14.44 -64.42
N HIS A 142 -49.54 -13.41 -65.18
CA HIS A 142 -49.67 -13.47 -66.64
C HIS A 142 -48.45 -12.90 -67.40
N ALA A 143 -47.26 -12.95 -66.79
CA ALA A 143 -46.05 -12.38 -67.38
C ALA A 143 -45.66 -13.02 -68.73
N ASN A 144 -45.97 -14.30 -68.91
CA ASN A 144 -45.59 -15.11 -70.07
C ASN A 144 -46.67 -15.25 -71.15
N GLU A 145 -47.79 -14.52 -71.03
CA GLU A 145 -48.91 -14.56 -71.98
C GLU A 145 -48.45 -14.21 -73.42
N GLN A 146 -49.04 -14.87 -74.41
CA GLN A 146 -48.72 -14.71 -75.84
C GLN A 146 -49.96 -14.39 -76.68
N GLY A 147 -49.77 -13.95 -77.92
CA GLY A 147 -50.88 -13.68 -78.85
C GLY A 147 -51.60 -12.36 -78.58
N ALA A 148 -52.90 -12.29 -78.93
CA ALA A 148 -53.70 -11.06 -78.87
C ALA A 148 -53.79 -10.45 -77.45
N ARG A 149 -53.83 -11.29 -76.40
CA ARG A 149 -53.86 -10.88 -74.99
C ARG A 149 -52.56 -10.22 -74.52
N LYS A 150 -51.42 -10.53 -75.14
CA LYS A 150 -50.11 -9.94 -74.78
C LYS A 150 -50.12 -8.42 -74.90
N ARG A 151 -50.67 -7.88 -75.98
CA ARG A 151 -50.74 -6.43 -76.21
C ARG A 151 -51.58 -5.72 -75.15
N ILE A 152 -52.67 -6.35 -74.71
CA ILE A 152 -53.54 -5.82 -73.64
C ILE A 152 -52.78 -5.81 -72.30
N ILE A 153 -52.04 -6.90 -71.99
CA ILE A 153 -51.20 -6.98 -70.79
C ILE A 153 -50.08 -5.94 -70.81
N ASP A 154 -49.44 -5.70 -71.95
CA ASP A 154 -48.41 -4.66 -72.10
C ASP A 154 -49.00 -3.26 -71.87
N ASN A 155 -50.18 -2.95 -72.47
CA ASN A 155 -50.89 -1.70 -72.19
C ASN A 155 -51.25 -1.55 -70.70
N LYS A 156 -51.64 -2.65 -70.03
CA LYS A 156 -51.94 -2.65 -68.59
C LYS A 156 -50.70 -2.39 -67.73
N ARG A 157 -49.48 -2.73 -68.19
CA ARG A 157 -48.24 -2.34 -67.51
C ARG A 157 -48.04 -0.83 -67.56
N ASP A 158 -48.34 -0.20 -68.69
CA ASP A 158 -48.28 1.26 -68.83
C ASP A 158 -49.36 1.95 -67.99
N ASP A 159 -50.58 1.40 -67.94
CA ASP A 159 -51.64 1.84 -67.02
C ASP A 159 -51.18 1.74 -65.56
N LEU A 160 -50.58 0.60 -65.18
CA LEU A 160 -50.06 0.38 -63.83
C LEU A 160 -49.01 1.43 -63.45
N ALA A 161 -48.09 1.75 -64.35
CA ALA A 161 -47.09 2.79 -64.13
C ALA A 161 -47.74 4.18 -63.92
N ARG A 162 -48.77 4.52 -64.70
CA ARG A 162 -49.54 5.76 -64.51
C ARG A 162 -50.30 5.78 -63.18
N MET A 163 -50.95 4.66 -62.82
CA MET A 163 -51.65 4.51 -61.54
C MET A 163 -50.70 4.67 -60.36
N GLN A 164 -49.47 4.15 -60.44
CA GLN A 164 -48.44 4.32 -59.40
C GLN A 164 -48.09 5.80 -59.18
N VAL A 165 -47.89 6.57 -60.26
CA VAL A 165 -47.61 8.00 -60.19
C VAL A 165 -48.80 8.78 -59.59
N GLY A 166 -50.01 8.49 -60.06
CA GLY A 166 -51.24 9.12 -59.55
C GLY A 166 -51.52 8.80 -58.09
N LEU A 167 -51.28 7.55 -57.67
CA LEU A 167 -51.44 7.12 -56.30
C LEU A 167 -50.43 7.82 -55.37
N LYS A 168 -49.17 7.94 -55.78
CA LYS A 168 -48.15 8.69 -55.04
C LYS A 168 -48.59 10.14 -54.81
N ALA A 169 -49.08 10.80 -55.86
CA ALA A 169 -49.57 12.19 -55.75
C ALA A 169 -50.79 12.30 -54.82
N THR A 170 -51.73 11.35 -54.90
CA THR A 170 -52.93 11.30 -54.04
C THR A 170 -52.57 11.07 -52.58
N LEU A 171 -51.64 10.14 -52.31
CA LEU A 171 -51.20 9.84 -50.94
C LEU A 171 -50.38 10.98 -50.35
N SER A 172 -49.53 11.64 -51.14
CA SER A 172 -48.81 12.86 -50.72
C SER A 172 -49.79 13.97 -50.33
N LYS A 173 -50.82 14.21 -51.16
CA LYS A 173 -51.88 15.17 -50.84
C LYS A 173 -52.70 14.78 -49.60
N ALA A 174 -52.98 13.49 -49.42
CA ALA A 174 -53.69 13.00 -48.25
C ALA A 174 -52.86 13.19 -46.97
N LEU A 175 -51.54 13.01 -47.04
CA LEU A 175 -50.64 13.25 -45.90
C LEU A 175 -50.48 14.73 -45.58
N SER A 176 -50.42 15.63 -46.58
CA SER A 176 -50.33 17.07 -46.33
C SER A 176 -51.61 17.66 -45.75
N ALA A 177 -52.77 17.06 -46.04
CA ALA A 177 -54.07 17.42 -45.48
C ALA A 177 -54.47 16.63 -44.22
N ALA A 178 -53.63 15.69 -43.77
CA ALA A 178 -53.96 14.79 -42.67
C ALA A 178 -54.11 15.53 -41.34
N THR A 179 -54.96 14.99 -40.47
CA THR A 179 -55.05 15.46 -39.07
C THR A 179 -53.96 14.79 -38.25
N LEU A 180 -53.05 15.58 -37.68
CA LEU A 180 -52.04 15.07 -36.75
C LEU A 180 -52.62 14.97 -35.34
N ALA A 181 -52.48 13.82 -34.70
CA ALA A 181 -52.93 13.60 -33.33
C ALA A 181 -51.80 13.09 -32.44
N TYR A 182 -51.74 13.63 -31.23
CA TYR A 182 -50.79 13.26 -30.20
C TYR A 182 -51.42 13.38 -28.82
N ASN A 183 -51.28 12.32 -28.01
CA ASN A 183 -51.74 12.28 -26.62
C ASN A 183 -53.20 12.75 -26.42
N GLY A 184 -54.10 12.32 -27.31
CA GLY A 184 -55.54 12.59 -27.24
C GLY A 184 -55.98 13.95 -27.80
N ALA A 185 -55.07 14.72 -28.39
CA ALA A 185 -55.38 16.03 -28.98
C ALA A 185 -54.82 16.19 -30.40
N THR A 186 -55.45 17.05 -31.18
CA THR A 186 -54.94 17.47 -32.49
C THR A 186 -53.73 18.38 -32.33
N LEU A 187 -52.70 18.17 -33.15
CA LEU A 187 -51.56 19.07 -33.28
C LEU A 187 -51.81 20.07 -34.41
N GLU A 188 -51.65 21.35 -34.11
CA GLU A 188 -51.64 22.41 -35.12
C GLU A 188 -50.26 22.47 -35.77
N THR A 189 -50.20 22.41 -37.11
CA THR A 189 -48.98 22.60 -37.89
C THR A 189 -49.02 23.87 -38.72
N THR A 190 -47.86 24.51 -38.82
CA THR A 190 -47.65 25.69 -39.68
C THR A 190 -47.35 25.29 -41.12
N ALA A 191 -46.71 24.13 -41.34
CA ALA A 191 -46.55 23.53 -42.66
C ALA A 191 -47.89 22.96 -43.16
N ARG A 192 -48.28 23.29 -44.39
CA ARG A 192 -49.54 22.82 -45.02
C ARG A 192 -49.40 22.33 -46.48
N GLU A 193 -48.29 22.64 -47.15
CA GLU A 193 -48.14 22.36 -48.58
C GLU A 193 -47.39 21.06 -48.88
N ASP A 194 -46.39 20.73 -48.06
CA ASP A 194 -45.53 19.55 -48.25
C ASP A 194 -45.74 18.51 -47.14
N ALA A 195 -46.04 17.27 -47.55
CA ALA A 195 -46.33 16.15 -46.65
C ALA A 195 -45.16 15.81 -45.72
N ALA A 196 -43.92 15.86 -46.23
CA ALA A 196 -42.73 15.56 -45.44
C ALA A 196 -42.51 16.63 -44.36
N SER A 197 -42.72 17.89 -44.69
CA SER A 197 -42.62 19.02 -43.77
C SER A 197 -43.67 18.96 -42.65
N VAL A 198 -44.92 18.64 -42.98
CA VAL A 198 -46.02 18.47 -41.99
C VAL A 198 -45.69 17.38 -40.97
N VAL A 199 -45.27 16.21 -41.46
CA VAL A 199 -44.89 15.08 -40.60
C VAL A 199 -43.65 15.41 -39.78
N THR A 200 -42.68 16.12 -40.36
CA THR A 200 -41.47 16.57 -39.67
C THR A 200 -41.78 17.50 -38.51
N GLU A 201 -42.65 18.50 -38.70
CA GLU A 201 -43.08 19.43 -37.65
C GLU A 201 -43.82 18.70 -36.51
N GLY A 202 -44.71 17.75 -36.85
CA GLY A 202 -45.38 16.90 -35.88
C GLY A 202 -44.41 16.03 -35.07
N LEU A 203 -43.42 15.41 -35.73
CA LEU A 203 -42.41 14.60 -35.08
C LEU A 203 -41.47 15.43 -34.20
N GLN A 204 -41.10 16.64 -34.63
CA GLN A 204 -40.31 17.56 -33.79
C GLN A 204 -41.09 17.94 -32.52
N THR A 205 -42.39 18.22 -32.64
CA THR A 205 -43.27 18.49 -31.49
C THR A 205 -43.34 17.29 -30.55
N LEU A 206 -43.46 16.08 -31.08
CA LEU A 206 -43.43 14.84 -30.30
C LEU A 206 -42.09 14.68 -29.55
N ILE A 207 -40.96 14.85 -30.24
CA ILE A 207 -39.62 14.72 -29.65
C ILE A 207 -39.44 15.67 -28.47
N GLY A 208 -39.81 16.94 -28.63
CA GLY A 208 -39.70 17.93 -27.55
C GLY A 208 -40.56 17.62 -26.32
N ARG A 209 -41.67 16.88 -26.48
CA ARG A 209 -42.55 16.45 -25.38
C ARG A 209 -42.19 15.10 -24.77
N LEU A 210 -41.51 14.24 -25.54
CA LEU A 210 -41.05 12.93 -25.10
C LEU A 210 -39.73 13.04 -24.33
N TYR A 211 -38.76 13.78 -24.87
CA TYR A 211 -37.43 13.95 -24.29
C TYR A 211 -37.32 15.27 -23.50
N THR A 212 -37.95 15.30 -22.33
CA THR A 212 -38.04 16.52 -21.50
C THR A 212 -36.70 17.03 -21.00
N ASN A 213 -35.68 16.17 -20.92
CA ASN A 213 -34.34 16.51 -20.43
C ASN A 213 -33.36 16.78 -21.58
N LEU A 214 -33.82 16.81 -22.84
CA LEU A 214 -32.98 17.15 -24.00
C LEU A 214 -32.44 18.58 -23.91
N GLY A 215 -33.18 19.49 -23.25
CA GLY A 215 -32.76 20.87 -23.04
C GLY A 215 -31.47 21.03 -22.21
N MET A 216 -31.05 20.02 -21.45
CA MET A 216 -29.81 20.08 -20.64
C MET A 216 -28.54 20.11 -21.48
N VAL A 217 -28.61 19.59 -22.71
CA VAL A 217 -27.51 19.62 -23.69
C VAL A 217 -27.80 20.59 -24.84
N ASP A 218 -28.84 21.41 -24.72
CA ASP A 218 -29.08 22.48 -25.68
C ASP A 218 -27.93 23.49 -25.63
N GLY A 219 -27.46 23.96 -26.78
CA GLY A 219 -26.18 24.66 -26.85
C GLY A 219 -24.99 23.78 -27.22
N LEU A 220 -24.97 22.52 -26.77
CA LEU A 220 -23.84 21.61 -26.97
C LEU A 220 -23.91 20.99 -28.37
N ALA A 221 -22.77 20.96 -29.06
CA ALA A 221 -22.66 20.38 -30.39
C ALA A 221 -21.29 19.71 -30.54
N TYR A 222 -20.97 18.82 -29.60
CA TYR A 222 -19.69 18.13 -29.61
C TYR A 222 -19.63 17.06 -30.70
N SER A 223 -18.43 16.83 -31.20
CA SER A 223 -18.07 15.68 -32.01
C SER A 223 -16.94 14.91 -31.34
N GLU A 224 -16.67 13.70 -31.82
CA GLU A 224 -15.54 12.90 -31.33
C GLU A 224 -14.18 13.62 -31.42
N LYS A 225 -14.05 14.59 -32.35
CA LYS A 225 -12.84 15.39 -32.54
C LYS A 225 -12.61 16.43 -31.45
N ASP A 226 -13.67 16.80 -30.72
CA ASP A 226 -13.63 17.83 -29.69
C ASP A 226 -13.31 17.23 -28.31
N LEU A 227 -13.49 15.92 -28.13
CA LEU A 227 -13.23 15.19 -26.88
C LEU A 227 -11.81 15.37 -26.30
N PRO A 228 -10.72 15.42 -27.10
CA PRO A 228 -9.39 15.71 -26.58
C PRO A 228 -9.29 17.09 -25.93
N VAL A 229 -9.96 18.10 -26.50
CA VAL A 229 -9.97 19.46 -25.95
C VAL A 229 -10.79 19.49 -24.66
N VAL A 230 -11.97 18.86 -24.65
CA VAL A 230 -12.80 18.74 -23.44
C VAL A 230 -12.06 18.07 -22.28
N LEU A 231 -11.30 17.00 -22.58
CA LEU A 231 -10.51 16.32 -21.56
C LEU A 231 -9.39 17.23 -21.02
N ALA A 232 -8.68 17.94 -21.90
CA ALA A 232 -7.57 18.83 -21.53
C ALA A 232 -8.05 20.02 -20.69
N ASP A 233 -9.16 20.65 -21.06
CA ASP A 233 -9.71 21.82 -20.38
C ASP A 233 -10.26 21.50 -18.98
N ALA A 234 -10.53 20.22 -18.69
CA ALA A 234 -11.10 19.76 -17.43
C ALA A 234 -10.06 19.52 -16.30
N ASP A 235 -8.80 19.95 -16.45
CA ASP A 235 -7.72 19.66 -15.48
C ASP A 235 -8.02 20.11 -14.03
N ALA A 236 -7.98 19.15 -13.10
CA ALA A 236 -8.14 19.35 -11.65
C ALA A 236 -7.07 20.27 -11.01
N ASN A 237 -5.96 20.54 -11.70
CA ASN A 237 -4.89 21.45 -11.25
C ASN A 237 -5.17 22.93 -11.58
N ALA A 238 -6.33 23.25 -12.17
CA ALA A 238 -6.82 24.61 -12.20
C ALA A 238 -7.33 24.99 -10.80
N ASP A 239 -6.39 25.33 -9.91
CA ASP A 239 -6.65 26.17 -8.74
C ASP A 239 -7.24 27.50 -9.24
N SER A 240 -8.56 27.52 -9.46
CA SER A 240 -9.33 28.74 -9.68
C SER A 240 -10.38 28.87 -8.59
N ALA A 241 -9.89 28.88 -7.35
CA ALA A 241 -10.58 29.52 -6.23
C ALA A 241 -10.37 31.05 -6.23
N THR A 242 -9.97 31.66 -7.36
CA THR A 242 -9.74 33.12 -7.49
C THR A 242 -10.38 33.76 -8.71
N LEU A 243 -11.38 33.14 -9.34
CA LEU A 243 -12.29 33.83 -10.26
C LEU A 243 -13.74 33.46 -9.97
N ALA A 244 -14.21 33.90 -8.81
CA ALA A 244 -15.63 34.05 -8.56
C ALA A 244 -16.22 35.11 -9.53
N GLU A 245 -17.38 34.75 -10.10
CA GLU A 245 -18.43 35.66 -10.60
C GLU A 245 -18.50 36.09 -12.08
N THR A 246 -17.67 35.60 -13.00
CA THR A 246 -17.82 36.00 -14.43
C THR A 246 -17.88 34.92 -15.51
N ASP A 247 -17.76 33.63 -15.19
CA ASP A 247 -17.69 32.58 -16.22
C ASP A 247 -18.77 31.48 -16.10
N SER A 248 -19.95 31.76 -15.51
CA SER A 248 -21.12 30.85 -15.55
C SER A 248 -21.65 30.59 -16.97
N VAL A 249 -21.08 31.26 -17.98
CA VAL A 249 -21.36 31.08 -19.41
C VAL A 249 -20.33 30.15 -20.08
N ARG A 250 -19.24 29.74 -19.40
CA ARG A 250 -18.09 29.09 -20.04
C ARG A 250 -18.04 27.57 -20.00
N ASN A 251 -18.75 26.89 -19.09
CA ASN A 251 -18.86 25.42 -19.10
C ASN A 251 -20.32 24.97 -19.17
N GLY A 252 -20.92 25.03 -20.36
CA GLY A 252 -22.24 24.41 -20.61
C GLY A 252 -22.30 22.90 -20.30
N LEU A 253 -21.15 22.25 -20.02
CA LEU A 253 -21.06 20.85 -19.59
C LEU A 253 -21.32 20.62 -18.10
N ASP A 254 -21.18 21.60 -17.21
CA ASP A 254 -21.14 21.31 -15.77
C ASP A 254 -22.46 20.67 -15.29
N LEU A 255 -23.60 21.21 -15.74
CA LEU A 255 -24.94 20.69 -15.43
C LEU A 255 -25.18 19.28 -16.00
N PRO A 256 -25.01 19.02 -17.32
CA PRO A 256 -25.20 17.67 -17.84
C PRO A 256 -24.15 16.67 -17.33
N ALA A 257 -22.92 17.09 -17.05
CA ALA A 257 -21.89 16.25 -16.44
C ALA A 257 -22.25 15.89 -14.99
N GLN A 258 -22.80 16.83 -14.21
CA GLN A 258 -23.31 16.56 -12.87
C GLN A 258 -24.40 15.49 -12.89
N GLU A 259 -25.36 15.59 -13.81
CA GLU A 259 -26.44 14.60 -13.98
C GLU A 259 -25.88 13.19 -14.29
N VAL A 260 -24.86 13.10 -15.16
CA VAL A 260 -24.17 11.83 -15.44
C VAL A 260 -23.50 11.28 -14.18
N CYS A 261 -22.84 12.13 -13.39
CA CYS A 261 -22.20 11.73 -12.14
C CYS A 261 -23.22 11.24 -11.09
N ASP A 262 -24.37 11.92 -10.98
CA ASP A 262 -25.44 11.54 -10.06
C ASP A 262 -26.09 10.20 -10.45
N TYR A 263 -26.28 9.96 -11.75
CA TYR A 263 -26.71 8.66 -12.27
C TYR A 263 -25.72 7.54 -11.91
N VAL A 264 -24.43 7.74 -12.19
CA VAL A 264 -23.36 6.76 -11.86
C VAL A 264 -23.32 6.49 -10.35
N THR A 265 -23.41 7.54 -9.53
CA THR A 265 -23.47 7.43 -8.07
C THR A 265 -24.68 6.59 -7.63
N GLY A 266 -25.84 6.84 -8.23
CA GLY A 266 -27.07 6.10 -7.96
C GLY A 266 -26.98 4.62 -8.32
N GLU A 267 -26.32 4.27 -9.42
CA GLU A 267 -26.11 2.87 -9.81
C GLU A 267 -25.13 2.14 -8.89
N ILE A 268 -24.02 2.79 -8.51
CA ILE A 268 -23.06 2.24 -7.54
C ILE A 268 -23.74 1.98 -6.19
N ARG A 269 -24.62 2.88 -5.73
CA ARG A 269 -25.41 2.70 -4.50
C ARG A 269 -26.39 1.51 -4.56
N LYS A 270 -26.71 1.00 -5.75
CA LYS A 270 -27.54 -0.20 -5.95
C LYS A 270 -26.69 -1.46 -6.15
N ASP A 271 -25.39 -1.40 -5.85
CA ASP A 271 -24.42 -2.48 -6.09
C ASP A 271 -24.29 -2.87 -7.57
N LEU A 272 -24.59 -1.95 -8.49
CA LEU A 272 -24.38 -2.13 -9.93
C LEU A 272 -23.05 -1.52 -10.36
N THR A 273 -22.39 -2.14 -11.34
CA THR A 273 -21.18 -1.58 -11.97
C THR A 273 -21.57 -0.86 -13.26
N PRO A 274 -21.67 0.49 -13.25
CA PRO A 274 -22.05 1.22 -14.44
C PRO A 274 -20.93 1.12 -15.48
N THR A 275 -21.29 0.78 -16.71
CA THR A 275 -20.38 0.79 -17.87
C THR A 275 -20.65 2.01 -18.73
N VAL A 276 -19.67 2.44 -19.52
CA VAL A 276 -19.86 3.54 -20.47
C VAL A 276 -21.03 3.27 -21.41
N ARG A 277 -21.20 2.03 -21.88
CA ARG A 277 -22.36 1.62 -22.68
C ARG A 277 -23.69 1.84 -21.93
N SER A 278 -23.79 1.43 -20.67
CA SER A 278 -25.04 1.57 -19.90
C SER A 278 -25.41 3.03 -19.69
N ILE A 279 -24.41 3.89 -19.43
CA ILE A 279 -24.59 5.34 -19.26
C ILE A 279 -25.07 5.95 -20.57
N VAL A 280 -24.38 5.67 -21.69
CA VAL A 280 -24.79 6.15 -23.02
C VAL A 280 -26.22 5.72 -23.34
N GLN A 281 -26.57 4.45 -23.11
CA GLN A 281 -27.94 3.96 -23.37
C GLN A 281 -29.00 4.66 -22.50
N HIS A 282 -28.68 5.00 -21.26
CA HIS A 282 -29.56 5.74 -20.37
C HIS A 282 -29.83 7.16 -20.90
N PHE A 283 -28.75 7.89 -21.25
CA PHE A 283 -28.84 9.28 -21.71
C PHE A 283 -29.30 9.42 -23.18
N GLU A 284 -29.12 8.41 -24.03
CA GLU A 284 -29.77 8.35 -25.37
C GLU A 284 -31.28 8.04 -25.26
N GLY A 285 -31.71 7.45 -24.15
CA GLY A 285 -33.09 7.03 -23.89
C GLY A 285 -34.02 8.16 -23.46
N VAL A 286 -35.31 7.85 -23.35
CA VAL A 286 -36.32 8.75 -22.76
C VAL A 286 -36.08 8.82 -21.24
N PRO A 287 -36.02 10.02 -20.61
CA PRO A 287 -36.41 11.34 -21.12
C PRO A 287 -35.26 12.24 -21.64
N TYR A 288 -34.04 11.73 -21.80
CA TYR A 288 -32.86 12.56 -22.12
C TYR A 288 -32.65 12.78 -23.62
N GLY A 289 -32.51 11.71 -24.42
CA GLY A 289 -32.34 11.81 -25.87
C GLY A 289 -31.03 12.48 -26.32
N TRP A 290 -30.01 12.46 -25.46
CA TRP A 290 -28.75 13.14 -25.71
C TRP A 290 -27.95 12.47 -26.84
N PRO A 291 -27.26 13.25 -27.69
CA PRO A 291 -26.32 12.70 -28.65
C PRO A 291 -25.18 11.95 -27.94
N LEU A 292 -24.70 10.88 -28.58
CA LEU A 292 -23.54 10.11 -28.11
C LEU A 292 -22.35 11.01 -27.77
N ALA A 293 -22.01 11.93 -28.66
CA ALA A 293 -20.84 12.80 -28.52
C ALA A 293 -20.93 13.72 -27.29
N ASP A 294 -22.12 14.23 -26.94
CA ASP A 294 -22.31 15.09 -25.78
C ASP A 294 -22.21 14.29 -24.47
N THR A 295 -22.73 13.06 -24.45
CA THR A 295 -22.57 12.15 -23.31
C THR A 295 -21.11 11.76 -23.11
N LEU A 296 -20.37 11.48 -24.20
CA LEU A 296 -18.93 11.22 -24.15
C LEU A 296 -18.14 12.45 -23.70
N ALA A 297 -18.55 13.66 -24.10
CA ALA A 297 -17.95 14.90 -23.65
C ALA A 297 -18.12 15.09 -22.13
N CYS A 298 -19.31 14.79 -21.59
CA CYS A 298 -19.56 14.78 -20.15
C CYS A 298 -18.63 13.80 -19.42
N LEU A 299 -18.44 12.58 -19.94
CA LEU A 299 -17.51 11.61 -19.36
C LEU A 299 -16.05 12.07 -19.42
N CYS A 300 -15.60 12.70 -20.53
CA CYS A 300 -14.27 13.30 -20.62
C CYS A 300 -14.07 14.40 -19.57
N HIS A 301 -15.07 15.28 -19.42
CA HIS A 301 -15.03 16.38 -18.46
C HIS A 301 -14.96 15.86 -17.01
N LEU A 302 -15.81 14.89 -16.64
CA LEU A 302 -15.79 14.26 -15.32
C LEU A 302 -14.48 13.53 -15.03
N TYR A 303 -13.94 12.80 -16.01
CA TYR A 303 -12.66 12.10 -15.86
C TYR A 303 -11.52 13.11 -15.68
N GLY A 304 -11.56 14.21 -16.45
CA GLY A 304 -10.53 15.24 -16.39
C GLY A 304 -10.48 15.96 -15.05
N ALA A 305 -11.65 16.21 -14.45
CA ALA A 305 -11.83 16.80 -13.14
C ALA A 305 -11.63 15.80 -11.98
N GLU A 306 -11.14 14.59 -12.25
CA GLU A 306 -10.95 13.50 -11.29
C GLU A 306 -12.21 13.14 -10.47
N ARG A 307 -13.41 13.37 -11.05
CA ARG A 307 -14.69 13.01 -10.43
C ARG A 307 -15.13 11.58 -10.75
N ILE A 308 -14.58 11.01 -11.81
CA ILE A 308 -14.76 9.60 -12.19
C ILE A 308 -13.40 8.97 -12.56
N HIS A 309 -13.33 7.65 -12.50
CA HIS A 309 -12.27 6.84 -13.09
C HIS A 309 -12.87 5.86 -14.09
N LEU A 310 -12.19 5.69 -15.23
CA LEU A 310 -12.52 4.67 -16.21
C LEU A 310 -11.65 3.45 -15.94
N VAL A 311 -12.28 2.29 -15.85
CA VAL A 311 -11.62 1.01 -15.56
C VAL A 311 -11.88 0.06 -16.72
N LEU A 312 -10.81 -0.53 -17.25
CA LEU A 312 -10.89 -1.51 -18.33
C LEU A 312 -10.02 -2.71 -17.97
N ASP A 313 -10.61 -3.91 -18.07
CA ASP A 313 -9.93 -5.18 -17.75
C ASP A 313 -9.29 -5.18 -16.34
N GLY A 314 -9.91 -4.49 -15.38
CA GLY A 314 -9.45 -4.36 -13.99
C GLY A 314 -8.43 -3.26 -13.72
N SER A 315 -7.98 -2.53 -14.74
CA SER A 315 -6.98 -1.47 -14.62
C SER A 315 -7.56 -0.08 -14.93
N ARG A 316 -7.10 0.95 -14.21
CA ARG A 316 -7.44 2.35 -14.51
C ARG A 316 -6.91 2.71 -15.90
N VAL A 317 -7.77 3.30 -16.73
CA VAL A 317 -7.39 3.81 -18.05
C VAL A 317 -6.52 5.05 -17.87
N PRO A 318 -5.31 5.12 -18.45
CA PRO A 318 -4.48 6.32 -18.35
C PRO A 318 -5.09 7.47 -19.14
N ARG A 319 -4.89 8.72 -18.67
CA ARG A 319 -5.44 9.94 -19.28
C ARG A 319 -5.14 10.05 -20.78
N THR A 320 -3.97 9.60 -21.21
CA THR A 320 -3.54 9.61 -22.62
C THR A 320 -4.38 8.71 -23.54
N ASP A 321 -5.03 7.67 -23.00
CA ASP A 321 -5.81 6.70 -23.78
C ASP A 321 -7.33 6.89 -23.66
N VAL A 322 -7.81 7.79 -22.78
CA VAL A 322 -9.25 7.98 -22.49
C VAL A 322 -10.08 8.22 -23.75
N VAL A 323 -9.72 9.22 -24.56
CA VAL A 323 -10.49 9.56 -25.77
C VAL A 323 -10.46 8.42 -26.78
N LYS A 324 -9.30 7.77 -26.94
CA LYS A 324 -9.12 6.62 -27.84
C LYS A 324 -10.00 5.43 -27.46
N TYR A 325 -10.20 5.19 -26.16
CA TYR A 325 -11.07 4.11 -25.70
C TYR A 325 -12.54 4.47 -25.69
N LEU A 326 -12.90 5.72 -25.35
CA LEU A 326 -14.29 6.21 -25.39
C LEU A 326 -14.86 6.23 -26.82
N THR A 327 -14.03 6.49 -27.83
CA THR A 327 -14.42 6.46 -29.24
C THR A 327 -14.43 5.06 -29.86
N ASN A 328 -14.00 4.04 -29.12
CA ASN A 328 -13.98 2.66 -29.61
C ASN A 328 -15.16 1.85 -29.08
N GLN A 329 -16.14 1.61 -29.96
CA GLN A 329 -17.39 0.94 -29.61
C GLN A 329 -17.22 -0.43 -28.92
N LYS A 330 -16.18 -1.21 -29.24
CA LYS A 330 -15.96 -2.51 -28.56
C LYS A 330 -15.43 -2.35 -27.14
N LYS A 331 -14.60 -1.32 -26.93
CA LYS A 331 -13.97 -1.06 -25.63
C LYS A 331 -14.97 -0.41 -24.66
N THR A 332 -15.90 0.39 -25.15
CA THR A 332 -16.95 1.01 -24.32
C THR A 332 -17.95 0.01 -23.73
N GLU A 333 -18.09 -1.20 -24.31
CA GLU A 333 -18.97 -2.25 -23.76
C GLU A 333 -18.48 -2.79 -22.41
N SER A 334 -17.16 -2.93 -22.25
CA SER A 334 -16.53 -3.52 -21.05
C SER A 334 -15.86 -2.48 -20.14
N MET A 335 -15.87 -1.21 -20.51
CA MET A 335 -15.27 -0.14 -19.72
C MET A 335 -16.21 0.29 -18.59
N GLY A 336 -15.82 -0.04 -17.36
CA GLY A 336 -16.50 0.39 -16.14
C GLY A 336 -16.22 1.85 -15.80
N VAL A 337 -17.17 2.48 -15.14
CA VAL A 337 -17.04 3.82 -14.56
C VAL A 337 -17.10 3.68 -13.05
N ALA A 338 -16.07 4.15 -12.37
CA ALA A 338 -15.98 4.19 -10.92
C ALA A 338 -15.96 5.64 -10.45
N ILE A 339 -16.46 5.90 -9.25
CA ILE A 339 -16.33 7.20 -8.59
C ILE A 339 -15.14 7.08 -7.62
N PRO A 340 -14.13 7.96 -7.71
CA PRO A 340 -13.02 7.99 -6.77
C PRO A 340 -13.58 8.24 -5.38
N LYS A 341 -13.07 7.50 -4.38
CA LYS A 341 -13.40 7.81 -2.99
C LYS A 341 -12.88 9.22 -2.69
N SER A 342 -13.80 10.12 -2.34
CA SER A 342 -13.43 11.46 -1.89
C SER A 342 -13.04 11.37 -0.42
N TYR A 343 -11.78 11.70 -0.13
CA TYR A 343 -11.26 11.76 1.23
C TYR A 343 -11.28 13.21 1.74
N ASP A 344 -11.42 13.38 3.06
CA ASP A 344 -11.42 14.69 3.69
C ASP A 344 -10.07 15.41 3.48
N SER A 345 -10.11 16.60 2.87
CA SER A 345 -8.89 17.34 2.51
C SER A 345 -8.11 17.85 3.74
N GLY A 346 -8.79 18.08 4.86
CA GLY A 346 -8.18 18.41 6.15
C GLY A 346 -7.37 17.24 6.69
N LYS A 347 -7.97 16.05 6.74
CA LYS A 347 -7.29 14.81 7.19
C LYS A 347 -6.10 14.46 6.31
N LEU A 348 -6.23 14.56 4.98
CA LEU A 348 -5.10 14.32 4.07
C LEU A 348 -3.94 15.29 4.31
N LYS A 349 -4.22 16.56 4.61
CA LYS A 349 -3.18 17.55 4.93
C LYS A 349 -2.48 17.21 6.25
N GLU A 350 -3.23 16.84 7.27
CA GLU A 350 -2.68 16.44 8.56
C GLU A 350 -1.86 15.15 8.46
N LEU A 351 -2.34 14.16 7.71
CA LEU A 351 -1.63 12.92 7.43
C LEU A 351 -0.29 13.17 6.72
N ARG A 352 -0.24 14.09 5.75
CA ARG A 352 1.02 14.52 5.13
C ARG A 352 1.95 15.22 6.11
N GLY A 353 1.40 16.05 7.00
CA GLY A 353 2.15 16.70 8.09
C GLY A 353 2.81 15.65 8.98
N PHE A 354 2.03 14.71 9.50
CA PHE A 354 2.51 13.59 10.31
C PHE A 354 3.58 12.76 9.58
N ALA A 355 3.39 12.44 8.30
CA ALA A 355 4.40 11.72 7.51
C ALA A 355 5.71 12.52 7.37
N GLY A 356 5.62 13.84 7.25
CA GLY A 356 6.77 14.74 7.26
C GLY A 356 7.49 14.73 8.60
N ASP A 357 6.76 14.94 9.69
CA ASP A 357 7.32 15.13 11.02
C ASP A 357 7.84 13.82 11.64
N TYR A 358 7.10 12.72 11.45
CA TYR A 358 7.45 11.42 12.03
C TYR A 358 8.48 10.66 11.17
N LEU A 359 8.28 10.62 9.85
CA LEU A 359 9.06 9.78 8.91
C LEU A 359 10.05 10.58 8.05
N GLY A 360 10.01 11.92 8.06
CA GLY A 360 10.82 12.75 7.16
C GLY A 360 10.39 12.67 5.70
N LEU A 361 9.16 12.22 5.41
CA LEU A 361 8.60 12.12 4.07
C LEU A 361 7.98 13.46 3.67
N THR A 362 8.80 14.32 3.04
CA THR A 362 8.35 15.63 2.55
C THR A 362 7.41 15.51 1.34
N ALA A 363 6.68 16.58 1.02
CA ALA A 363 5.69 16.61 -0.06
C ALA A 363 6.19 16.12 -1.43
N GLY A 364 7.47 16.31 -1.75
CA GLY A 364 8.07 15.83 -3.01
C GLY A 364 8.41 14.34 -3.03
N LYS A 365 8.33 13.64 -1.88
CA LYS A 365 8.59 12.19 -1.75
C LYS A 365 7.32 11.36 -1.57
N LEU A 366 6.18 12.01 -1.32
CA LEU A 366 4.90 11.34 -1.17
C LEU A 366 4.20 11.27 -2.54
N PRO A 367 3.58 10.13 -2.88
CA PRO A 367 2.68 10.03 -4.02
C PRO A 367 1.55 11.06 -3.96
N ALA A 368 1.10 11.53 -5.13
CA ALA A 368 -0.06 12.41 -5.24
C ALA A 368 -1.38 11.64 -4.99
N ASP A 369 -1.41 10.36 -5.40
CA ASP A 369 -2.51 9.46 -5.15
C ASP A 369 -2.65 9.14 -3.65
N ALA A 370 -3.87 9.21 -3.13
CA ALA A 370 -4.13 9.07 -1.70
C ALA A 370 -3.85 7.64 -1.19
N GLU A 371 -4.22 6.61 -1.95
CA GLU A 371 -4.02 5.22 -1.57
C GLU A 371 -2.53 4.86 -1.60
N GLU A 372 -1.81 5.27 -2.65
CA GLU A 372 -0.36 5.10 -2.70
C GLU A 372 0.35 5.85 -1.56
N MET A 373 -0.13 7.05 -1.19
CA MET A 373 0.38 7.80 -0.05
C MET A 373 0.17 7.06 1.28
N ALA A 374 -1.03 6.53 1.53
CA ALA A 374 -1.32 5.75 2.74
C ALA A 374 -0.41 4.51 2.84
N GLN A 375 -0.22 3.79 1.73
CA GLN A 375 0.66 2.63 1.67
C GLN A 375 2.12 3.01 1.94
N SER A 376 2.60 4.13 1.40
CA SER A 376 3.96 4.66 1.66
C SER A 376 4.18 4.98 3.14
N ILE A 377 3.19 5.63 3.78
CA ILE A 377 3.23 5.95 5.22
C ILE A 377 3.25 4.68 6.06
N LYS A 378 2.36 3.71 5.78
CA LYS A 378 2.34 2.41 6.49
C LYS A 378 3.66 1.67 6.35
N ASN A 379 4.25 1.66 5.16
CA ASN A 379 5.55 1.04 4.93
C ASN A 379 6.66 1.73 5.73
N GLY A 380 6.65 3.07 5.79
CA GLY A 380 7.56 3.85 6.62
C GLY A 380 7.42 3.54 8.11
N LEU A 381 6.19 3.48 8.63
CA LEU A 381 5.93 3.11 10.03
C LEU A 381 6.41 1.69 10.35
N ASN A 382 6.15 0.71 9.48
CA ASN A 382 6.62 -0.66 9.66
C ASN A 382 8.15 -0.79 9.63
N ALA A 383 8.81 -0.02 8.76
CA ALA A 383 10.27 0.05 8.73
C ALA A 383 10.84 0.63 10.04
N GLU A 384 10.20 1.67 10.58
CA GLU A 384 10.61 2.29 11.84
C GLU A 384 10.37 1.35 13.04
N ILE A 385 9.22 0.67 13.10
CA ILE A 385 8.95 -0.38 14.10
C ILE A 385 10.07 -1.44 14.08
N THR A 386 10.38 -1.98 12.90
CA THR A 386 11.41 -3.00 12.74
C THR A 386 12.78 -2.51 13.21
N ARG A 387 13.14 -1.25 12.88
CA ARG A 387 14.38 -0.61 13.29
C ARG A 387 14.46 -0.47 14.82
N ILE A 388 13.39 0.01 15.46
CA ILE A 388 13.33 0.21 16.92
C ILE A 388 13.43 -1.13 17.64
N GLU A 389 12.71 -2.17 17.18
CA GLU A 389 12.75 -3.51 17.76
C GLU A 389 14.12 -4.17 17.65
N ALA A 390 14.79 -4.03 16.51
CA ALA A 390 16.16 -4.53 16.35
C ALA A 390 17.12 -3.89 17.37
N LEU A 391 17.00 -2.58 17.56
CA LEU A 391 17.82 -1.84 18.53
C LEU A 391 17.50 -2.24 19.97
N ARG A 392 16.21 -2.38 20.31
CA ARG A 392 15.77 -2.87 21.62
C ARG A 392 16.37 -4.24 21.91
N ASN A 393 16.21 -5.20 21.00
CA ASN A 393 16.68 -6.57 21.17
C ASN A 393 18.20 -6.65 21.31
N ALA A 394 18.95 -5.88 20.53
CA ALA A 394 20.42 -5.81 20.62
C ALA A 394 20.93 -5.18 21.93
N ASN A 395 20.09 -4.49 22.69
CA ASN A 395 20.46 -3.72 23.88
C ASN A 395 19.66 -4.12 25.13
N GLY A 396 19.05 -5.30 25.14
CA GLY A 396 18.13 -5.77 26.20
C GLY A 396 18.70 -5.85 27.63
N ARG A 397 20.02 -5.69 27.79
CA ARG A 397 20.66 -5.61 29.12
C ARG A 397 20.47 -4.26 29.82
N PHE A 398 20.02 -3.23 29.12
CA PHE A 398 19.77 -1.91 29.71
C PHE A 398 18.28 -1.74 30.03
N ALA A 399 17.92 -1.47 31.29
CA ALA A 399 16.52 -1.38 31.70
C ALA A 399 15.71 -0.34 30.91
N PHE A 400 16.34 0.76 30.52
CA PHE A 400 15.68 1.84 29.81
C PHE A 400 15.18 1.48 28.40
N VAL A 401 15.71 0.43 27.75
CA VAL A 401 15.23 0.06 26.40
C VAL A 401 13.82 -0.51 26.42
N ALA A 402 13.33 -0.99 27.56
CA ALA A 402 11.95 -1.44 27.73
C ALA A 402 10.93 -0.29 27.58
N GLN A 403 11.35 0.97 27.74
CA GLN A 403 10.48 2.13 27.51
C GLN A 403 10.04 2.27 26.04
N LEU A 404 10.70 1.57 25.11
CA LEU A 404 10.30 1.52 23.69
C LEU A 404 9.06 0.65 23.45
N ASP A 405 8.67 -0.22 24.40
CA ASP A 405 7.60 -1.21 24.19
C ASP A 405 6.24 -0.56 23.92
N GLU A 406 5.86 0.43 24.72
CA GLU A 406 4.58 1.11 24.56
C GLU A 406 4.50 1.98 23.29
N PRO A 407 5.51 2.81 22.95
CA PRO A 407 5.56 3.49 21.66
C PRO A 407 5.46 2.53 20.46
N VAL A 408 6.20 1.43 20.48
CA VAL A 408 6.15 0.42 19.40
C VAL A 408 4.77 -0.24 19.32
N ARG A 409 4.12 -0.53 20.45
CA ARG A 409 2.74 -1.06 20.48
C ARG A 409 1.76 -0.12 19.78
N ARG A 410 1.83 1.19 20.06
CA ARG A 410 0.96 2.21 19.44
C ARG A 410 1.23 2.37 17.94
N LEU A 411 2.50 2.42 17.53
CA LEU A 411 2.85 2.47 16.11
C LEU A 411 2.31 1.24 15.35
N ARG A 412 2.42 0.06 15.95
CA ARG A 412 1.88 -1.18 15.37
C ARG A 412 0.36 -1.13 15.25
N ALA A 413 -0.33 -0.58 16.24
CA ALA A 413 -1.78 -0.43 16.19
C ALA A 413 -2.22 0.36 14.95
N VAL A 414 -1.55 1.49 14.66
CA VAL A 414 -1.83 2.28 13.45
C VAL A 414 -1.36 1.58 12.17
N ALA A 415 -0.13 1.08 12.13
CA ALA A 415 0.45 0.47 10.92
C ALA A 415 -0.27 -0.82 10.46
N SER A 416 -1.00 -1.48 11.37
CA SER A 416 -1.80 -2.68 11.07
C SER A 416 -3.16 -2.40 10.44
N MET A 417 -3.61 -1.14 10.44
CA MET A 417 -4.93 -0.77 9.91
C MET A 417 -4.97 -0.81 8.37
N PRO A 418 -6.15 -1.08 7.76
CA PRO A 418 -6.33 -0.99 6.30
C PRO A 418 -6.08 0.42 5.75
N ASP A 419 -5.77 0.52 4.46
CA ASP A 419 -5.47 1.81 3.81
C ASP A 419 -6.67 2.77 3.87
N ASP A 420 -7.88 2.23 3.64
CA ASP A 420 -9.14 2.95 3.81
C ASP A 420 -9.25 3.60 5.20
N TRP A 421 -8.87 2.89 6.26
CA TRP A 421 -8.93 3.42 7.62
C TRP A 421 -7.91 4.55 7.83
N ILE A 422 -6.71 4.42 7.26
CA ILE A 422 -5.69 5.47 7.34
C ILE A 422 -6.16 6.75 6.65
N LEU A 423 -6.89 6.64 5.54
CA LEU A 423 -7.37 7.79 4.77
C LEU A 423 -8.65 8.42 5.33
N GLU A 424 -9.54 7.60 5.89
CA GLU A 424 -10.86 8.06 6.34
C GLU A 424 -10.89 8.39 7.83
N SER A 425 -10.11 7.68 8.65
CA SER A 425 -10.22 7.71 10.11
C SER A 425 -8.99 8.26 10.83
N PHE A 426 -7.79 8.16 10.26
CA PHE A 426 -6.57 8.70 10.85
C PHE A 426 -6.25 10.09 10.25
N PRO A 427 -5.92 11.11 11.06
CA PRO A 427 -5.73 11.10 12.52
C PRO A 427 -7.03 10.88 13.31
N THR A 428 -6.94 10.09 14.38
CA THR A 428 -8.09 9.73 15.21
C THR A 428 -8.25 10.68 16.39
N GLU A 429 -9.46 10.83 16.92
CA GLU A 429 -9.69 11.53 18.21
C GLU A 429 -9.21 10.74 19.45
N SER A 430 -8.78 9.49 19.27
CA SER A 430 -8.27 8.66 20.36
C SER A 430 -6.95 9.19 20.90
N GLU A 431 -6.90 9.47 22.21
CA GLU A 431 -5.67 9.87 22.92
C GLU A 431 -4.56 8.80 22.88
N GLU A 432 -4.89 7.54 22.55
CA GLU A 432 -3.89 6.47 22.47
C GLU A 432 -3.13 6.42 21.16
N ILE A 433 -3.74 6.75 20.02
CA ILE A 433 -3.13 6.50 18.69
C ILE A 433 -3.25 7.69 17.74
N ASN A 434 -3.57 8.88 18.26
CA ASN A 434 -3.55 10.11 17.46
C ASN A 434 -2.12 10.54 17.08
N THR A 435 -2.05 11.50 16.17
CA THR A 435 -0.80 12.07 15.65
C THR A 435 0.06 12.68 16.75
N ASP A 436 -0.54 13.50 17.61
CA ASP A 436 0.15 14.16 18.73
C ASP A 436 0.82 13.15 19.66
N ARG A 437 0.10 12.11 20.11
CA ARG A 437 0.64 11.10 21.02
C ARG A 437 1.81 10.33 20.42
N LEU A 438 1.73 10.00 19.12
CA LEU A 438 2.81 9.32 18.41
C LEU A 438 4.03 10.24 18.25
N LEU A 439 3.84 11.52 17.97
CA LEU A 439 4.92 12.50 17.90
C LEU A 439 5.56 12.71 19.29
N ASP A 440 4.77 12.82 20.35
CA ASP A 440 5.27 12.92 21.73
C ASP A 440 6.12 11.69 22.11
N ASP A 441 5.66 10.49 21.78
CA ASP A 441 6.45 9.26 21.97
C ASP A 441 7.78 9.31 21.23
N LYS A 442 7.76 9.83 20.01
CA LYS A 442 8.97 9.99 19.20
C LYS A 442 9.96 10.94 19.88
N GLU A 443 9.50 12.12 20.26
CA GLU A 443 10.34 13.18 20.82
C GLU A 443 10.81 12.89 22.25
N GLU A 444 9.94 12.35 23.10
CA GLU A 444 10.22 12.19 24.53
C GLU A 444 10.85 10.86 24.92
N ILE A 445 10.70 9.83 24.08
CA ILE A 445 11.11 8.45 24.39
C ILE A 445 12.00 7.88 23.30
N ILE A 446 11.49 7.73 22.07
CA ILE A 446 12.20 7.01 21.00
C ILE A 446 13.51 7.73 20.66
N ASP A 447 13.45 9.00 20.24
CA ASP A 447 14.63 9.73 19.77
C ASP A 447 15.70 9.91 20.86
N PRO A 448 15.36 10.23 22.12
CA PRO A 448 16.32 10.23 23.23
C PRO A 448 17.01 8.88 23.45
N ILE A 449 16.27 7.77 23.43
CA ILE A 449 16.84 6.42 23.57
C ILE A 449 17.75 6.10 22.39
N LEU A 450 17.29 6.37 21.16
CA LEU A 450 18.08 6.18 19.95
C LEU A 450 19.37 7.01 19.96
N LYS A 451 19.33 8.23 20.49
CA LYS A 451 20.50 9.10 20.64
C LYS A 451 21.55 8.49 21.57
N VAL A 452 21.14 7.90 22.69
CA VAL A 452 22.05 7.19 23.60
C VAL A 452 22.64 5.96 22.92
N LEU A 453 21.78 5.13 22.30
CA LEU A 453 22.17 3.83 21.71
C LEU A 453 23.05 3.96 20.46
N ASN A 454 22.83 4.99 19.64
CA ASN A 454 23.63 5.26 18.45
C ASN A 454 24.84 6.16 18.73
N GLY A 455 24.94 6.72 19.94
CA GLY A 455 26.02 7.61 20.36
C GLY A 455 27.18 6.91 21.09
N VAL A 456 28.20 7.70 21.42
CA VAL A 456 29.37 7.26 22.21
C VAL A 456 28.97 6.76 23.61
N GLN A 457 27.89 7.31 24.14
CA GLN A 457 27.34 6.98 25.47
C GLN A 457 27.04 5.49 25.65
N ARG A 458 26.53 4.81 24.61
CA ARG A 458 26.35 3.35 24.64
C ARG A 458 27.67 2.64 24.96
N GLY A 459 28.74 2.99 24.25
CA GLY A 459 30.07 2.41 24.47
C GLY A 459 30.55 2.61 25.90
N THR A 460 30.36 3.80 26.47
CA THR A 460 30.75 4.09 27.85
C THR A 460 29.97 3.26 28.87
N LEU A 461 28.66 3.10 28.67
CA LEU A 461 27.82 2.24 29.52
C LEU A 461 28.28 0.77 29.43
N VAL A 462 28.55 0.28 28.22
CA VAL A 462 29.09 -1.08 27.97
C VAL A 462 30.37 -1.28 28.77
N SER A 463 31.40 -0.50 28.45
CA SER A 463 32.74 -0.67 29.00
C SER A 463 32.77 -0.42 30.51
N GLY A 464 31.89 0.44 31.02
CA GLY A 464 31.75 0.69 32.45
C GLY A 464 31.21 -0.52 33.20
N LEU A 465 30.10 -1.10 32.75
CA LEU A 465 29.51 -2.29 33.38
C LEU A 465 30.42 -3.52 33.24
N ASP A 466 31.07 -3.69 32.09
CA ASP A 466 32.04 -4.76 31.87
C ASP A 466 33.27 -4.61 32.79
N TRP A 467 33.74 -3.38 33.01
CA TRP A 467 34.81 -3.09 33.96
C TRP A 467 34.41 -3.41 35.40
N ILE A 468 33.18 -3.06 35.81
CA ILE A 468 32.67 -3.42 37.15
C ILE A 468 32.64 -4.94 37.30
N THR A 469 32.13 -5.65 36.30
CA THR A 469 32.01 -7.12 36.31
C THR A 469 33.38 -7.81 36.34
N THR A 470 34.35 -7.31 35.56
CA THR A 470 35.71 -7.85 35.51
C THR A 470 36.47 -7.64 36.84
N ASN A 471 36.05 -6.68 37.66
CA ASN A 471 36.66 -6.37 38.96
C ASN A 471 35.83 -6.89 40.15
N ASP A 472 34.85 -7.76 39.94
CA ASP A 472 33.94 -8.22 41.01
C ASP A 472 34.68 -8.88 42.19
N SER A 473 35.75 -9.65 41.91
CA SER A 473 36.63 -10.20 42.95
C SER A 473 37.32 -9.12 43.79
N ASN A 474 37.73 -8.01 43.17
CA ASN A 474 38.32 -6.88 43.88
C ASN A 474 37.28 -6.17 44.74
N PHE A 475 36.07 -5.94 44.22
CA PHE A 475 34.99 -5.34 45.00
C PHE A 475 34.58 -6.19 46.20
N THR A 476 34.58 -7.51 46.07
CA THR A 476 34.26 -8.43 47.18
C THR A 476 35.23 -8.29 48.36
N LEU A 477 36.50 -7.95 48.09
CA LEU A 477 37.54 -7.77 49.10
C LEU A 477 37.81 -6.30 49.47
N ALA A 478 37.16 -5.36 48.77
CA ALA A 478 37.27 -3.93 49.02
C ALA A 478 36.51 -3.49 50.28
N SER A 479 36.74 -2.25 50.70
CA SER A 479 36.00 -1.65 51.82
C SER A 479 34.50 -1.53 51.54
N ALA A 480 33.69 -1.55 52.60
CA ALA A 480 32.23 -1.36 52.51
C ALA A 480 31.83 -0.05 51.81
N LYS A 481 32.66 0.99 51.91
CA LYS A 481 32.45 2.26 51.21
C LYS A 481 32.54 2.08 49.69
N ILE A 482 33.58 1.42 49.18
CA ILE A 482 33.78 1.20 47.74
C ILE A 482 32.71 0.26 47.19
N GLN A 483 32.30 -0.76 47.96
CA GLN A 483 31.18 -1.63 47.58
C GLN A 483 29.88 -0.85 47.40
N LYS A 484 29.58 0.08 48.32
CA LYS A 484 28.41 0.96 48.22
C LYS A 484 28.48 1.86 46.98
N GLU A 485 29.64 2.45 46.69
CA GLU A 485 29.83 3.27 45.48
C GLU A 485 29.62 2.44 44.19
N ARG A 486 30.07 1.18 44.17
CA ARG A 486 29.80 0.22 43.07
C ARG A 486 28.31 -0.04 42.90
N ASP A 487 27.59 -0.23 43.98
CA ASP A 487 26.14 -0.48 43.95
C ASP A 487 25.36 0.76 43.50
N GLU A 488 25.78 1.96 43.90
CA GLU A 488 25.21 3.24 43.44
C GLU A 488 25.42 3.42 41.92
N VAL A 489 26.60 3.09 41.38
CA VAL A 489 26.86 3.16 39.94
C VAL A 489 25.99 2.16 39.17
N ARG A 490 25.84 0.92 39.67
CA ARG A 490 24.94 -0.08 39.07
C ARG A 490 23.49 0.39 39.09
N ALA A 491 23.03 0.94 40.21
CA ALA A 491 21.67 1.46 40.34
C ALA A 491 21.36 2.58 39.34
N ILE A 492 22.34 3.45 39.01
CA ILE A 492 22.16 4.46 37.95
C ILE A 492 22.01 3.78 36.59
N ALA A 493 22.83 2.77 36.27
CA ALA A 493 22.75 2.06 34.99
C ALA A 493 21.44 1.26 34.82
N ASP A 494 20.89 0.77 35.93
CA ASP A 494 19.64 0.02 35.97
C ASP A 494 18.39 0.93 36.00
N ASP A 495 18.54 2.25 36.01
CA ASP A 495 17.44 3.22 35.99
C ASP A 495 16.68 3.15 34.63
N PRO A 496 15.38 2.82 34.61
CA PRO A 496 14.58 2.80 33.38
C PRO A 496 14.51 4.14 32.64
N MET A 497 14.85 5.25 33.31
CA MET A 497 14.86 6.61 32.78
C MET A 497 16.28 7.16 32.59
N LEU A 498 17.30 6.30 32.50
CA LEU A 498 18.70 6.69 32.31
C LEU A 498 18.93 7.64 31.12
N PHE A 499 18.16 7.47 30.04
CA PHE A 499 18.26 8.28 28.82
C PHE A 499 17.77 9.73 29.01
N ARG A 500 17.08 10.04 30.12
CA ARG A 500 16.56 11.39 30.39
C ARG A 500 17.56 12.24 31.18
N GLY A 501 17.61 13.52 30.81
CA GLY A 501 18.42 14.52 31.50
C GLY A 501 19.92 14.18 31.48
N ASN A 502 20.59 14.38 32.61
CA ASN A 502 22.04 14.25 32.73
C ASN A 502 22.51 12.90 33.33
N LYS A 503 21.62 11.90 33.41
CA LYS A 503 21.88 10.65 34.16
C LYS A 503 23.00 9.79 33.55
N VAL A 504 23.13 9.74 32.22
CA VAL A 504 24.26 9.07 31.56
C VAL A 504 25.60 9.70 31.94
N ASN A 505 25.66 11.04 32.02
CA ASN A 505 26.88 11.71 32.45
C ASN A 505 27.14 11.51 33.93
N LEU A 506 26.09 11.48 34.76
CA LEU A 506 26.20 11.13 36.18
C LEU A 506 26.79 9.72 36.36
N PHE A 507 26.34 8.74 35.58
CA PHE A 507 26.94 7.39 35.55
C PHE A 507 28.44 7.47 35.25
N ASN A 508 28.82 8.19 34.19
CA ASN A 508 30.23 8.34 33.81
C ASN A 508 31.07 8.98 34.92
N THR A 509 30.58 10.05 35.53
CA THR A 509 31.28 10.74 36.64
C THR A 509 31.46 9.81 37.84
N ARG A 510 30.41 9.09 38.25
CA ARG A 510 30.48 8.17 39.40
C ARG A 510 31.35 6.96 39.11
N LEU A 511 31.33 6.44 37.88
CA LEU A 511 32.20 5.37 37.44
C LEU A 511 33.68 5.77 37.48
N THR A 512 34.02 6.99 37.08
CA THR A 512 35.40 7.50 37.16
C THR A 512 35.88 7.58 38.60
N VAL A 513 35.07 8.15 39.50
CA VAL A 513 35.39 8.21 40.94
C VAL A 513 35.56 6.80 41.52
N LEU A 514 34.67 5.87 41.18
CA LEU A 514 34.76 4.47 41.62
C LEU A 514 36.06 3.80 41.14
N LYS A 515 36.48 4.06 39.89
CA LYS A 515 37.74 3.55 39.34
C LYS A 515 38.94 4.07 40.14
N GLU A 516 38.99 5.37 40.39
CA GLU A 516 40.06 6.00 41.15
C GLU A 516 40.15 5.44 42.58
N HIS A 517 39.02 5.32 43.28
CA HIS A 517 38.99 4.77 44.63
C HIS A 517 39.38 3.30 44.69
N LEU A 518 38.98 2.48 43.71
CA LEU A 518 39.37 1.07 43.66
C LEU A 518 40.87 0.92 43.39
N GLU A 519 41.43 1.67 42.45
CA GLU A 519 42.87 1.63 42.15
C GLU A 519 43.71 2.10 43.34
N ALA A 520 43.27 3.15 44.04
CA ALA A 520 43.92 3.59 45.28
C ALA A 520 43.92 2.48 46.34
N TRP A 521 42.79 1.80 46.54
CA TRP A 521 42.68 0.69 47.48
C TRP A 521 43.56 -0.52 47.09
N ILE A 522 43.64 -0.87 45.81
CA ILE A 522 44.56 -1.90 45.32
C ILE A 522 46.02 -1.49 45.58
N GLY A 523 46.33 -0.20 45.41
CA GLY A 523 47.64 0.37 45.73
C GLY A 523 48.02 0.23 47.21
N GLU A 524 47.10 0.57 48.12
CA GLU A 524 47.30 0.42 49.57
C GLU A 524 47.53 -1.05 49.97
N GLU A 525 46.74 -1.98 49.42
CA GLU A 525 46.90 -3.41 49.65
C GLU A 525 48.26 -3.93 49.13
N ARG A 526 48.70 -3.40 47.97
CA ARG A 526 50.01 -3.72 47.39
C ARG A 526 51.15 -3.21 48.28
N GLU A 527 51.04 -1.99 48.78
CA GLU A 527 52.05 -1.41 49.69
C GLU A 527 52.18 -2.23 50.96
N HIS A 528 51.07 -2.58 51.61
CA HIS A 528 51.07 -3.44 52.80
C HIS A 528 51.66 -4.84 52.50
N ALA A 529 51.31 -5.45 51.37
CA ALA A 529 51.88 -6.73 50.95
C ALA A 529 53.39 -6.65 50.71
N LEU A 530 53.89 -5.57 50.10
CA LEU A 530 55.32 -5.35 49.90
C LEU A 530 56.06 -5.09 51.22
N GLU A 531 55.44 -4.41 52.19
CA GLU A 531 55.99 -4.23 53.53
C GLU A 531 56.20 -5.58 54.24
N VAL A 532 55.27 -6.53 54.06
CA VAL A 532 55.45 -7.92 54.54
C VAL A 532 56.68 -8.57 53.91
N VAL A 533 56.90 -8.40 52.60
CA VAL A 533 58.11 -8.91 51.92
C VAL A 533 59.37 -8.27 52.49
N GLN A 534 59.38 -6.95 52.70
CA GLN A 534 60.54 -6.24 53.26
C GLN A 534 60.83 -6.65 54.70
N THR A 535 59.80 -6.87 55.51
CA THR A 535 59.93 -7.38 56.88
C THR A 535 60.58 -8.76 56.88
N VAL A 536 60.09 -9.68 56.03
CA VAL A 536 60.68 -11.03 55.88
C VAL A 536 62.11 -10.94 55.37
N ARG A 537 62.40 -10.05 54.41
CA ARG A 537 63.76 -9.79 53.92
C ARG A 537 64.69 -9.35 55.03
N GLY A 538 64.29 -8.37 55.84
CA GLY A 538 65.05 -7.89 57.00
C GLY A 538 65.31 -9.01 58.01
N ASN A 539 64.29 -9.81 58.31
CA ASN A 539 64.42 -10.96 59.20
C ASN A 539 65.40 -12.02 58.66
N ILE A 540 65.37 -12.32 57.35
CA ILE A 540 66.31 -13.25 56.72
C ILE A 540 67.75 -12.71 56.79
N ILE A 541 67.99 -11.42 56.51
CA ILE A 541 69.33 -10.83 56.59
C ILE A 541 69.85 -10.81 58.05
N GLY A 542 68.93 -10.72 59.01
CA GLY A 542 69.24 -10.68 60.45
C GLY A 542 69.69 -12.01 61.06
N ILE A 543 69.34 -13.16 60.49
CA ILE A 543 69.66 -14.48 61.07
C ILE A 543 71.07 -14.96 60.71
N ASP A 544 71.73 -15.65 61.66
CA ASP A 544 73.07 -16.23 61.48
C ASP A 544 73.15 -17.21 60.31
N SER A 545 72.05 -17.89 60.02
CA SER A 545 71.91 -18.83 58.91
C SER A 545 72.16 -18.17 57.56
N TYR A 546 71.76 -16.91 57.40
CA TYR A 546 72.00 -16.14 56.18
C TYR A 546 73.44 -15.62 56.13
N ARG A 547 73.91 -14.98 57.22
CA ARG A 547 75.24 -14.35 57.29
C ARG A 547 76.40 -15.31 57.05
N ASN A 548 76.22 -16.57 57.42
CA ASN A 548 77.23 -17.62 57.31
C ASN A 548 76.98 -18.61 56.16
N ALA A 549 75.94 -18.40 55.34
CA ALA A 549 75.72 -19.20 54.13
C ALA A 549 76.61 -18.71 52.97
N ARG A 550 76.81 -19.56 51.95
CA ARG A 550 77.53 -19.20 50.71
C ARG A 550 76.83 -18.06 49.95
N GLU A 551 77.60 -17.26 49.21
CA GLU A 551 77.09 -16.07 48.50
C GLU A 551 75.99 -16.40 47.47
N ASP A 552 76.08 -17.54 46.78
CA ASP A 552 75.07 -18.03 45.84
C ASP A 552 73.72 -18.31 46.54
N ALA A 553 73.76 -18.92 47.73
CA ALA A 553 72.57 -19.20 48.53
C ALA A 553 71.96 -17.91 49.11
N GLN A 554 72.78 -16.95 49.52
CA GLN A 554 72.33 -15.62 49.96
C GLN A 554 71.62 -14.88 48.81
N HIS A 555 72.24 -14.84 47.63
CA HIS A 555 71.68 -14.18 46.45
C HIS A 555 70.35 -14.83 46.00
N ASN A 556 70.28 -16.16 45.96
CA ASN A 556 69.08 -16.88 45.56
C ASN A 556 67.90 -16.65 46.53
N ALA A 557 68.16 -16.55 47.84
CA ALA A 557 67.13 -16.23 48.83
C ALA A 557 66.53 -14.83 48.61
N LEU A 558 67.38 -13.82 48.37
CA LEU A 558 66.92 -12.47 48.07
C LEU A 558 66.21 -12.37 46.71
N HIS A 559 66.74 -13.03 45.68
CA HIS A 559 66.10 -13.09 44.36
C HIS A 559 64.72 -13.75 44.41
N THR A 560 64.54 -14.77 45.25
CA THR A 560 63.22 -15.40 45.45
C THR A 560 62.21 -14.44 46.08
N LEU A 561 62.64 -13.61 47.04
CA LEU A 561 61.79 -12.57 47.64
C LEU A 561 61.49 -11.44 46.65
N GLU A 562 62.45 -11.08 45.81
CA GLU A 562 62.27 -10.09 44.74
C GLU A 562 61.26 -10.60 43.69
N GLY A 563 61.32 -11.89 43.33
CA GLY A 563 60.31 -12.53 42.50
C GLY A 563 58.91 -12.50 43.12
N ALA A 564 58.79 -12.64 44.44
CA ALA A 564 57.51 -12.50 45.15
C ALA A 564 57.02 -11.03 45.16
N ALA A 565 57.92 -10.06 45.32
CA ALA A 565 57.60 -8.64 45.22
C ALA A 565 57.13 -8.26 43.80
N SER A 566 57.78 -8.79 42.75
CA SER A 566 57.32 -8.60 41.36
C SER A 566 55.92 -9.16 41.16
N LYS A 567 55.64 -10.38 41.65
CA LYS A 567 54.29 -10.96 41.59
C LYS A 567 53.23 -10.10 42.27
N ILE A 568 53.55 -9.48 43.40
CA ILE A 568 52.65 -8.54 44.09
C ILE A 568 52.41 -7.26 43.26
N ASN A 569 53.47 -6.72 42.63
CA ASN A 569 53.35 -5.55 41.76
C ASN A 569 52.49 -5.82 40.53
N ASP A 570 52.69 -6.96 39.89
CA ASP A 570 52.01 -7.34 38.64
C ASP A 570 50.60 -7.90 38.86
N ALA A 571 50.24 -8.23 40.11
CA ALA A 571 48.93 -8.77 40.45
C ALA A 571 47.82 -7.75 40.22
N LYS A 572 46.82 -8.19 39.45
CA LYS A 572 45.59 -7.43 39.16
C LYS A 572 44.55 -7.54 40.29
N TYR A 573 44.52 -8.66 41.01
CA TYR A 573 43.50 -8.93 42.02
C TYR A 573 44.03 -8.87 43.45
N ILE A 574 43.25 -8.28 44.35
CA ILE A 574 43.57 -8.15 45.78
C ILE A 574 43.79 -9.53 46.42
N ALA A 575 43.04 -10.54 45.97
CA ALA A 575 43.20 -11.92 46.43
C ALA A 575 44.63 -12.45 46.18
N ASP A 576 45.17 -12.23 44.98
CA ASP A 576 46.50 -12.68 44.59
C ASP A 576 47.61 -11.92 45.36
N ILE A 577 47.39 -10.61 45.57
CA ILE A 577 48.28 -9.76 46.38
C ILE A 577 48.37 -10.31 47.81
N ARG A 578 47.22 -10.48 48.46
CA ARG A 578 47.14 -10.99 49.85
C ARG A 578 47.69 -12.41 49.96
N GLN A 579 47.32 -13.31 49.04
CA GLN A 579 47.81 -14.69 49.02
C GLN A 579 49.33 -14.77 48.86
N THR A 580 49.91 -13.92 48.02
CA THR A 580 51.37 -13.87 47.83
C THR A 580 52.05 -13.38 49.10
N ALA A 581 51.53 -12.32 49.74
CA ALA A 581 52.04 -11.82 51.02
C ALA A 581 51.96 -12.88 52.13
N ASP A 582 50.84 -13.59 52.25
CA ASP A 582 50.65 -14.67 53.21
C ASP A 582 51.61 -15.83 52.95
N THR A 583 51.85 -16.17 51.68
CA THR A 583 52.83 -17.18 51.28
C THR A 583 54.25 -16.76 51.68
N VAL A 584 54.59 -15.48 51.48
CA VAL A 584 55.89 -14.91 51.87
C VAL A 584 56.08 -14.98 53.39
N LYS A 585 55.12 -14.47 54.15
CA LYS A 585 55.13 -14.48 55.63
C LYS A 585 55.14 -15.90 56.21
N GLY A 586 54.51 -16.85 55.51
CA GLY A 586 54.32 -18.22 55.92
C GLY A 586 55.39 -19.18 55.38
N ASN A 587 54.96 -19.95 54.39
CA ASN A 587 55.69 -21.11 53.89
C ASN A 587 57.02 -20.73 53.24
N LEU A 588 57.07 -19.62 52.50
CA LEU A 588 58.28 -19.20 51.82
C LEU A 588 59.36 -18.77 52.82
N TYR A 589 58.99 -17.99 53.85
CA TYR A 589 59.95 -17.61 54.89
C TYR A 589 60.58 -18.85 55.54
N LEU A 590 59.77 -19.81 55.97
CA LEU A 590 60.27 -21.05 56.57
C LEU A 590 61.16 -21.86 55.60
N ALA A 591 60.77 -21.97 54.34
CA ALA A 591 61.53 -22.69 53.33
C ALA A 591 62.89 -22.03 53.05
N LEU A 592 62.94 -20.70 52.98
CA LEU A 592 64.18 -19.95 52.78
C LEU A 592 65.13 -20.10 53.97
N VAL A 593 64.62 -20.00 55.21
CA VAL A 593 65.44 -20.21 56.42
C VAL A 593 66.04 -21.62 56.45
N ASN A 594 65.27 -22.65 56.11
CA ASN A 594 65.76 -24.03 56.02
C ASN A 594 66.81 -24.24 54.92
N ARG A 595 66.61 -23.65 53.74
CA ARG A 595 67.60 -23.72 52.64
C ARG A 595 68.91 -23.02 53.00
N LEU A 596 68.83 -21.86 53.65
CA LEU A 596 70.01 -21.13 54.14
C LEU A 596 70.76 -21.94 55.22
N ASP A 597 70.03 -22.56 56.16
CA ASP A 597 70.64 -23.43 57.18
C ASP A 597 71.32 -24.68 56.57
N ALA A 598 70.74 -25.26 55.52
CA ALA A 598 71.37 -26.37 54.81
C ALA A 598 72.63 -25.92 54.05
N ALA A 599 72.57 -24.76 53.37
CA ALA A 599 73.71 -24.20 52.64
C ALA A 599 74.88 -23.81 53.57
N ARG A 600 74.58 -23.29 54.76
CA ARG A 600 75.58 -23.04 55.81
C ARG A 600 76.32 -24.33 56.20
N GLN A 601 75.61 -25.42 56.45
CA GLN A 601 76.23 -26.68 56.86
C GLN A 601 77.12 -27.27 55.75
N GLN A 602 76.71 -27.13 54.49
CA GLN A 602 77.54 -27.54 53.37
C GLN A 602 78.80 -26.67 53.19
N ALA A 603 78.84 -25.45 53.74
CA ALA A 603 80.04 -24.63 53.81
C ALA A 603 80.96 -25.05 54.97
N GLU A 604 80.41 -25.49 56.12
CA GLU A 604 81.19 -25.98 57.27
C GLU A 604 81.89 -27.33 57.00
N VAL A 605 81.39 -28.16 56.07
CA VAL A 605 81.94 -29.51 55.76
C VAL A 605 83.04 -29.49 54.69
N GLN A 606 83.31 -28.36 54.03
CA GLN A 606 84.45 -28.22 53.09
C GLN A 606 85.45 -27.15 53.54
N PRO A 607 86.46 -27.53 54.33
CA PRO A 607 87.80 -26.97 54.20
C PRO A 607 88.80 -28.08 53.82
N ASP A 608 89.72 -27.76 52.91
CA ASP A 608 90.86 -28.55 52.42
C ASP A 608 90.64 -29.57 51.29
N ALA A 609 90.72 -29.09 50.05
CA ALA A 609 91.39 -29.82 48.97
C ALA A 609 92.00 -28.85 47.93
N VAL A 610 93.21 -28.39 48.26
CA VAL A 610 94.41 -28.16 47.41
C VAL A 610 94.32 -27.35 46.12
N ALA A 611 95.27 -26.41 46.07
CA ALA A 611 95.63 -25.49 45.01
C ALA A 611 96.25 -26.11 43.74
N VAL A 612 96.53 -25.20 42.81
CA VAL A 612 97.54 -25.19 41.73
C VAL A 612 97.11 -25.81 40.37
N HIS A 613 96.84 -24.99 39.34
CA HIS A 613 97.87 -24.41 38.47
C HIS A 613 97.32 -23.40 37.43
N ASP A 614 98.08 -22.32 37.28
CA ASP A 614 98.04 -21.30 36.23
C ASP A 614 98.18 -21.83 34.79
N GLY A 615 97.55 -21.14 33.84
CA GLY A 615 98.08 -20.96 32.48
C GLY A 615 97.05 -21.02 31.34
N PRO A 616 97.17 -20.19 30.28
CA PRO A 616 96.02 -19.41 29.82
C PRO A 616 95.69 -19.45 28.31
N VAL A 617 94.56 -18.82 27.96
CA VAL A 617 94.14 -18.23 26.66
C VAL A 617 93.90 -19.18 25.46
N VAL A 618 92.68 -19.17 24.91
CA VAL A 618 92.33 -18.59 23.58
C VAL A 618 90.88 -18.95 23.21
N SER A 619 90.16 -17.91 22.81
CA SER A 619 88.83 -17.85 22.21
C SER A 619 88.64 -18.78 21.02
N THR A 620 87.43 -19.30 20.78
CA THR A 620 86.69 -19.16 19.50
C THR A 620 85.36 -19.94 19.50
N GLU A 621 84.31 -19.23 19.08
CA GLU A 621 83.30 -19.62 18.08
C GLU A 621 82.77 -21.06 17.99
N SER A 622 81.46 -21.15 18.26
CA SER A 622 80.41 -21.50 17.28
C SER A 622 80.07 -22.98 16.97
N VAL A 623 78.74 -23.16 16.91
CA VAL A 623 77.91 -24.06 16.08
C VAL A 623 77.52 -25.47 16.59
N GLU A 624 76.20 -25.64 16.65
CA GLU A 624 75.34 -26.82 16.44
C GLU A 624 75.58 -28.12 17.22
N SER A 625 74.48 -28.62 17.79
CA SER A 625 74.30 -30.02 18.17
C SER A 625 73.17 -30.61 17.34
N GLY A 626 73.51 -31.61 16.52
CA GLY A 626 72.61 -32.61 15.98
C GLY A 626 72.67 -33.89 16.83
N ASP A 627 71.48 -34.36 17.15
CA ASP A 627 70.99 -35.74 17.36
C ASP A 627 71.85 -36.91 17.91
N THR A 628 71.25 -37.55 18.92
CA THR A 628 71.17 -38.99 19.27
C THR A 628 72.37 -39.77 19.86
N GLU A 629 72.21 -40.11 21.16
CA GLU A 629 72.38 -41.39 21.92
C GLU A 629 73.30 -42.54 21.43
N PRO A 630 73.69 -43.54 22.29
CA PRO A 630 73.69 -43.67 23.77
C PRO A 630 74.97 -44.35 24.33
N LYS A 631 75.15 -44.42 25.66
CA LYS A 631 75.64 -45.64 26.38
C LYS A 631 75.69 -45.48 27.90
N HIS A 632 75.02 -46.43 28.56
CA HIS A 632 75.06 -46.71 29.99
C HIS A 632 76.49 -46.92 30.51
N VAL A 633 76.80 -46.29 31.65
CA VAL A 633 77.72 -46.83 32.66
C VAL A 633 76.99 -46.77 34.00
N ASP A 634 76.79 -47.94 34.58
CA ASP A 634 76.19 -48.13 35.90
C ASP A 634 77.26 -47.77 36.95
N VAL A 635 77.04 -46.68 37.69
CA VAL A 635 77.81 -46.36 38.90
C VAL A 635 76.80 -46.16 40.03
N SER A 636 76.74 -47.17 40.90
CA SER A 636 76.08 -47.12 42.19
C SER A 636 76.68 -45.98 43.02
N VAL A 637 75.92 -44.90 43.22
CA VAL A 637 76.25 -43.83 44.17
C VAL A 637 75.41 -44.02 45.42
N GLU A 638 76.08 -44.11 46.57
CA GLU A 638 75.52 -44.11 47.91
C GLU A 638 74.46 -43.00 48.11
N PRO A 639 73.44 -43.18 48.96
CA PRO A 639 72.41 -42.18 49.15
C PRO A 639 73.03 -40.95 49.83
N THR A 640 73.09 -39.83 49.11
CA THR A 640 73.36 -38.51 49.67
C THR A 640 72.31 -38.24 50.74
N ALA A 641 72.74 -38.13 52.01
CA ALA A 641 71.86 -37.78 53.11
C ALA A 641 71.12 -36.47 52.80
N GLN A 642 69.79 -36.53 52.74
CA GLN A 642 68.96 -35.34 52.55
C GLN A 642 69.20 -34.37 53.72
N PRO A 643 69.31 -33.05 53.46
CA PRO A 643 69.42 -32.07 54.54
C PRO A 643 68.15 -32.11 55.38
N VAL A 644 68.30 -32.43 56.67
CA VAL A 644 67.20 -32.45 57.63
C VAL A 644 66.72 -31.02 57.86
N ASN A 645 65.44 -30.73 57.57
CA ASN A 645 64.81 -29.44 57.90
C ASN A 645 64.87 -29.21 59.41
N ARG A 646 65.79 -28.33 59.85
CA ARG A 646 66.01 -28.03 61.26
C ARG A 646 65.10 -26.92 61.77
N ASN A 647 64.62 -26.00 60.93
CA ASN A 647 63.67 -24.97 61.32
C ASN A 647 62.25 -25.46 61.08
N ILE A 648 61.40 -25.33 62.10
CA ILE A 648 59.98 -25.65 62.02
C ILE A 648 59.13 -24.52 62.60
N ARG A 649 57.86 -24.49 62.23
CA ARG A 649 56.82 -23.83 63.02
C ARG A 649 56.09 -24.89 63.83
N VAL A 650 55.96 -24.66 65.13
CA VAL A 650 55.11 -25.50 65.99
C VAL A 650 53.73 -24.86 65.98
N THR A 651 52.73 -25.59 65.52
CA THR A 651 51.35 -25.12 65.57
C THR A 651 50.89 -25.20 67.02
N PRO A 652 50.25 -24.16 67.58
CA PRO A 652 49.65 -24.27 68.89
C PRO A 652 48.70 -25.49 68.96
N PRO A 653 48.69 -26.25 70.06
CA PRO A 653 47.78 -27.38 70.25
C PRO A 653 46.35 -26.88 70.06
N ARG A 654 45.46 -27.68 69.43
CA ARG A 654 44.08 -27.23 69.21
C ARG A 654 43.39 -27.05 70.57
N PRO A 655 43.07 -25.82 71.02
CA PRO A 655 42.35 -25.66 72.28
C PRO A 655 40.91 -26.15 72.13
N LYS A 656 40.23 -26.33 73.27
CA LYS A 656 38.77 -26.36 73.33
C LYS A 656 38.20 -25.16 72.53
N PRO A 657 37.01 -25.26 71.93
CA PRO A 657 36.45 -24.19 71.08
C PRO A 657 36.39 -22.80 71.73
N MET A 658 36.40 -22.73 73.07
CA MET A 658 36.52 -21.52 73.86
C MET A 658 37.30 -21.83 75.14
N LEU A 659 38.25 -20.97 75.53
CA LEU A 659 38.92 -21.02 76.83
C LEU A 659 38.10 -20.14 77.79
N VAL A 660 37.49 -20.74 78.82
CA VAL A 660 36.47 -20.04 79.65
C VAL A 660 36.93 -19.88 81.10
N THR A 661 37.99 -20.60 81.50
CA THR A 661 38.56 -20.55 82.84
C THR A 661 40.07 -20.31 82.79
N GLU A 662 40.67 -19.81 83.88
CA GLU A 662 42.13 -19.66 84.01
C GLU A 662 42.86 -21.00 83.79
N ASN A 663 42.28 -22.10 84.29
CA ASN A 663 42.83 -23.44 84.10
C ASN A 663 42.85 -23.88 82.62
N ASP A 664 41.89 -23.45 81.81
CA ASP A 664 41.91 -23.76 80.36
C ASP A 664 43.07 -23.04 79.65
N VAL A 665 43.43 -21.83 80.12
CA VAL A 665 44.57 -21.07 79.58
C VAL A 665 45.88 -21.74 79.98
N ASP A 666 46.03 -22.12 81.25
CA ASP A 666 47.24 -22.79 81.73
C ASP A 666 47.46 -24.14 81.04
N GLU A 667 46.39 -24.94 80.88
CA GLU A 667 46.43 -26.23 80.16
C GLU A 667 46.90 -26.04 78.71
N PHE A 668 46.35 -25.06 77.99
CA PHE A 668 46.75 -24.74 76.61
C PHE A 668 48.21 -24.26 76.51
N LEU A 669 48.64 -23.37 77.41
CA LEU A 669 50.00 -22.84 77.40
C LEU A 669 51.03 -23.91 77.80
N ASP A 670 50.70 -24.80 78.73
CA ASP A 670 51.58 -25.89 79.14
C ASP A 670 51.70 -26.97 78.07
N GLU A 671 50.61 -27.32 77.37
CA GLU A 671 50.66 -28.20 76.20
C GLU A 671 51.54 -27.58 75.10
N TYR A 672 51.33 -26.31 74.77
CA TYR A 672 52.13 -25.64 73.75
C TYR A 672 53.60 -25.55 74.15
N ARG A 673 53.87 -25.20 75.42
CA ARG A 673 55.23 -25.20 75.99
C ARG A 673 55.87 -26.57 75.86
N HIS A 674 55.14 -27.65 76.11
CA HIS A 674 55.65 -29.00 75.99
C HIS A 674 56.08 -29.32 74.56
N GLU A 675 55.24 -29.00 73.57
CA GLU A 675 55.56 -29.20 72.15
C GLU A 675 56.76 -28.37 71.69
N LEU A 676 56.85 -27.10 72.12
CA LEU A 676 57.99 -26.23 71.84
C LEU A 676 59.29 -26.81 72.44
N ILE A 677 59.28 -27.23 73.71
CA ILE A 677 60.46 -27.81 74.36
C ILE A 677 60.84 -29.15 73.71
N ALA A 678 59.87 -29.98 73.35
CA ALA A 678 60.11 -31.25 72.67
C ALA A 678 60.79 -31.04 71.31
N ALA A 679 60.34 -30.06 70.53
CA ALA A 679 60.96 -29.70 69.26
C ALA A 679 62.41 -29.21 69.43
N ILE A 680 62.68 -28.35 70.42
CA ILE A 680 64.05 -27.87 70.72
C ILE A 680 64.95 -29.04 71.13
N ARG A 681 64.46 -29.95 71.99
CA ARG A 681 65.19 -31.15 72.43
C ARG A 681 65.50 -32.10 71.27
N ALA A 682 64.66 -32.14 70.24
CA ALA A 682 64.90 -32.90 69.00
C ALA A 682 65.92 -32.22 68.06
N GLY A 683 66.61 -31.16 68.49
CA GLY A 683 67.61 -30.45 67.71
C GLY A 683 67.02 -29.54 66.63
N LYS A 684 65.71 -29.24 66.71
CA LYS A 684 65.02 -28.32 65.80
C LYS A 684 65.06 -26.90 66.37
N ARG A 685 65.09 -25.91 65.48
CA ARG A 685 64.96 -24.49 65.77
C ARG A 685 63.51 -24.07 65.47
N ILE A 686 62.92 -23.30 66.35
CA ILE A 686 61.53 -22.89 66.20
C ILE A 686 61.50 -21.49 65.61
N LEU A 687 60.85 -21.37 64.46
CA LEU A 687 60.55 -20.09 63.85
C LEU A 687 59.26 -19.58 64.50
N LEU A 688 59.36 -18.47 65.23
CA LEU A 688 58.22 -17.80 65.86
C LEU A 688 57.43 -16.97 64.84
#